data_AF-A0A9Q5SLN1-F1
#
_entry.id   AF-A0A9Q5SLN1-F1
#
_cell.length_a   1.000
_cell.length_b   1.000
_cell.length_c   1.000
_cell.angle_alpha   90.00
_cell.angle_beta   90.00
_cell.angle_gamma   90.00
#
_symmetry.space_group_name_H-M   'P 1'
#
loop_
_entity.id
_entity.type
_entity.pdbx_description
1 polymer ?
#
loop_
_entity_poly.entity_id
_entity_poly.type
_entity_poly.pdbx_seq_one_letter_code
_entity_poly.pdbx_strand_id
1 'polypeptide(L)'
;MNCGNHNEFDSIDETENNQTTTSRYVNVTNKVTKQGNSSNKILSNLSSNYPLASNPNTPFQNMNYKEYLNIIEGNTVISPTVGVASALTAGVTILNKILGTLLKKFAGKILVNIFKLLWPTAETDDVWEDFMEEVEILIDQKIEAYAKSRALTDLVSIGNAVERYQTALEDWEKQPENLKSLGLVIQRYNEAESHARNSMPLFAVGGFEVPLLATYVNAANVHLLLMRDMQLYGNQWGIPQSDIDLYQREQEKYTDEYTNYCVKWYEEGLKLLDPRENSSLQSFAYQWEFYNRYRREMTLMVLDLISVFPSYNAVLYPIGTTVKITREVYTDVMAYDEWYPEEVVSSFTDFESILIRPPHLYDLLERIDFYTNVQGDSYRWAGHKITYKRGPYETAHTKSYGDTAGTPTDIYFGYSDVVSTITKATRTVYGVVKSTFYQVNGEKREYDANSVGNYREAIYDSNNELPLGTSGNLDDDRSHKLCHAVLYKKDKSPTAYVIYSWTHASAGRINEVFGDKISQLPAVKMYDLGGSTTVVKGPKFTGGDLVKRKASSGGGVLGYYKCNVASSDAQKYRLRIRYCSDFSGIFRMQVNGVETIQADYSSTRDSTSTMSSESFKFREFTTTFELSEGTPSIMVALGSIYGEGEFYLDRIEFIPVDVNYDERVTLEKAQKSVNALFTAGRNALQTDMTDFKVDQVSILVDCVSGELYPNEKRELLSLVKYAKRLSYSRNLLLDPTLDSINSSEENGWYGSNGITIGNGDFVFKGNYLIFSGTNDTQYPTYLYQKIDESKLKEYTRYKLRGFIESSQDLEAYVIRYDAKHQTMDVSNNLLPDTSPVNACGEPNRCAGLQYLDENPRLECSSIQDGILSDSHSFSLNIDTGSIDLNENIGIWVLFKISTSEGYAKFGNLEVIEDGPVIGEALARVKRKETKWRNKLAQLRTETQAIYTRAKQALDNLFANAQDSHLKIGTTFATIVSVREIVQSIREAYMSWLSVVPGVNYPIFTELNERVQQAFQLYDVRNVVRNGRFLNGISDWIVTSDVRVQEENGNNVLVLSNWDAQVLQCLKLYQDRGYILRVTARKIGLGEGYITITDEEGHTDQLTFGSCESIDSSNSLVSTGYITKELEFFPDTEKVHIEIGETEGTFQVESVELFLMEDLC
;
A
#
# COMPACT_ATOMS: atom_id res chain seq x y z
N MET A 1 -10.15 -61.67 18.11
CA MET A 1 -10.94 -62.91 17.94
C MET A 1 -10.75 -63.39 16.52
N ASN A 2 -10.25 -64.63 16.41
CA ASN A 2 -10.28 -65.59 15.30
C ASN A 2 -9.72 -65.23 13.92
N CYS A 3 -8.47 -65.69 13.74
CA CYS A 3 -7.94 -66.32 12.53
C CYS A 3 -8.71 -67.59 12.10
N GLY A 4 -8.53 -67.97 10.84
CA GLY A 4 -8.66 -69.34 10.30
C GLY A 4 -8.14 -69.34 8.85
N ASN A 5 -6.89 -69.74 8.61
CA ASN A 5 -6.37 -71.11 8.30
C ASN A 5 -6.72 -71.58 6.88
N HIS A 6 -5.78 -71.79 5.95
CA HIS A 6 -4.66 -72.76 5.83
C HIS A 6 -5.05 -74.14 5.24
N ASN A 7 -4.38 -74.50 4.12
CA ASN A 7 -3.75 -75.79 3.73
C ASN A 7 -3.95 -76.10 2.23
N GLU A 8 -2.91 -76.22 1.38
CA GLU A 8 -1.85 -77.28 1.29
C GLU A 8 -2.44 -78.64 0.84
N PHE A 9 -1.86 -79.51 -0.01
CA PHE A 9 -0.62 -79.60 -0.81
C PHE A 9 -0.77 -80.80 -1.79
N ASP A 10 0.12 -80.86 -2.78
CA ASP A 10 0.85 -82.05 -3.31
C ASP A 10 0.51 -82.81 -4.61
N SER A 11 1.45 -82.63 -5.56
CA SER A 11 2.31 -83.63 -6.26
C SER A 11 1.78 -84.38 -7.50
N ILE A 12 2.56 -84.81 -8.52
CA ILE A 12 3.95 -84.66 -9.01
C ILE A 12 3.95 -85.27 -10.45
N ASP A 13 4.77 -84.72 -11.37
CA ASP A 13 5.70 -85.38 -12.32
C ASP A 13 5.76 -84.99 -13.82
N GLU A 14 7.02 -85.05 -14.26
CA GLU A 14 7.80 -84.49 -15.39
C GLU A 14 7.41 -84.80 -16.85
N THR A 15 7.80 -83.91 -17.78
CA THR A 15 8.88 -84.18 -18.78
C THR A 15 9.29 -82.95 -19.62
N GLU A 16 10.56 -82.99 -20.03
CA GLU A 16 11.45 -81.99 -20.63
C GLU A 16 11.04 -81.35 -21.99
N ASN A 17 11.49 -80.11 -22.23
CA ASN A 17 12.50 -79.85 -23.28
C ASN A 17 13.09 -78.42 -23.27
N ASN A 18 14.41 -78.36 -23.35
CA ASN A 18 15.27 -77.20 -23.55
C ASN A 18 15.14 -76.62 -24.97
N GLN A 19 15.30 -75.29 -25.13
CA GLN A 19 16.41 -74.71 -25.90
C GLN A 19 16.40 -73.17 -25.92
N THR A 20 17.52 -72.61 -25.46
CA THR A 20 17.99 -71.24 -25.64
C THR A 20 18.72 -71.14 -26.99
N THR A 21 18.55 -70.04 -27.74
CA THR A 21 19.58 -69.62 -28.69
C THR A 21 19.61 -68.11 -28.92
N THR A 22 20.81 -67.56 -28.68
CA THR A 22 21.38 -66.28 -29.06
C THR A 22 21.76 -66.26 -30.56
N SER A 23 21.67 -65.11 -31.24
CA SER A 23 22.36 -64.85 -32.52
C SER A 23 22.82 -63.39 -32.56
N ARG A 24 24.08 -63.06 -32.28
CA ARG A 24 25.27 -63.03 -33.16
C ARG A 24 25.15 -62.08 -34.37
N TYR A 25 25.80 -60.92 -34.20
CA TYR A 25 26.41 -60.08 -35.23
C TYR A 25 27.27 -60.89 -36.20
N VAL A 26 27.18 -60.58 -37.50
CA VAL A 26 28.12 -60.99 -38.54
C VAL A 26 28.50 -59.77 -39.38
N ASN A 27 29.78 -59.42 -39.33
CA ASN A 27 30.47 -58.57 -40.29
C ASN A 27 30.64 -59.30 -41.63
N VAL A 28 30.35 -58.64 -42.75
CA VAL A 28 30.95 -59.00 -44.05
C VAL A 28 31.37 -57.73 -44.80
N THR A 29 32.66 -57.63 -45.03
CA THR A 29 33.37 -56.65 -45.87
C THR A 29 33.30 -56.95 -47.37
N ASN A 30 33.29 -55.85 -48.15
CA ASN A 30 33.86 -55.62 -49.49
C ASN A 30 33.35 -56.40 -50.72
N LYS A 31 32.94 -55.65 -51.75
CA LYS A 31 33.62 -55.69 -53.06
C LYS A 31 33.29 -54.47 -53.95
N VAL A 32 34.38 -53.87 -54.43
CA VAL A 32 34.47 -52.85 -55.48
C VAL A 32 34.21 -53.47 -56.85
N THR A 33 33.44 -52.79 -57.69
CA THR A 33 33.54 -52.92 -59.16
C THR A 33 33.43 -51.54 -59.80
N LYS A 34 34.58 -51.04 -60.28
CA LYS A 34 34.68 -49.95 -61.26
C LYS A 34 34.46 -50.52 -62.66
N GLN A 35 33.58 -49.90 -63.43
CA GLN A 35 33.60 -49.97 -64.90
C GLN A 35 33.32 -48.56 -65.43
N GLY A 36 34.30 -47.98 -66.13
CA GLY A 36 34.16 -46.69 -66.83
C GLY A 36 33.65 -46.88 -68.26
N ASN A 37 33.16 -45.83 -68.90
CA ASN A 37 33.96 -44.95 -69.76
C ASN A 37 33.10 -43.91 -70.52
N SER A 38 33.78 -42.81 -70.92
CA SER A 38 33.48 -41.90 -72.06
C SER A 38 32.15 -41.12 -72.05
N SER A 39 32.12 -39.79 -72.12
CA SER A 39 32.67 -39.02 -73.25
C SER A 39 32.78 -37.52 -72.90
N ASN A 40 33.95 -36.94 -73.15
CA ASN A 40 34.20 -35.50 -73.25
C ASN A 40 34.45 -35.15 -74.73
N LYS A 41 34.09 -33.92 -75.13
CA LYS A 41 34.08 -33.27 -76.47
C LYS A 41 32.64 -33.16 -77.00
N ILE A 42 32.07 -32.01 -77.35
CA ILE A 42 32.53 -30.85 -78.16
C ILE A 42 31.64 -29.65 -77.71
N LEU A 43 32.09 -28.42 -77.40
CA LEU A 43 32.39 -27.34 -78.35
C LEU A 43 32.93 -26.11 -77.58
N SER A 44 34.10 -25.65 -77.98
CA SER A 44 34.67 -24.34 -77.65
C SER A 44 34.22 -23.28 -78.69
N ASN A 45 34.11 -22.03 -78.22
CA ASN A 45 34.07 -20.74 -78.93
C ASN A 45 32.70 -20.06 -79.04
N LEU A 46 32.48 -19.03 -78.21
CA LEU A 46 32.65 -17.62 -78.63
C LEU A 46 32.55 -16.69 -77.40
N SER A 47 33.60 -15.90 -77.18
CA SER A 47 33.63 -14.79 -76.24
C SER A 47 32.77 -13.62 -76.74
N SER A 48 31.99 -13.00 -75.86
CA SER A 48 31.57 -11.61 -76.02
C SER A 48 31.62 -10.90 -74.67
N ASN A 49 32.33 -9.77 -74.65
CA ASN A 49 32.59 -8.89 -73.52
C ASN A 49 31.30 -8.28 -72.95
N TYR A 50 31.12 -8.31 -71.63
CA TYR A 50 30.55 -7.31 -70.69
C TYR A 50 30.27 -8.02 -69.34
N PRO A 51 30.53 -7.41 -68.16
CA PRO A 51 30.33 -8.08 -66.87
C PRO A 51 28.83 -8.05 -66.53
N LEU A 52 28.15 -9.18 -66.72
CA LEU A 52 26.79 -9.37 -66.25
C LEU A 52 26.79 -9.91 -64.82
N ALA A 53 25.86 -9.37 -64.05
CA ALA A 53 25.54 -9.64 -62.67
C ALA A 53 25.33 -11.13 -62.35
N SER A 54 25.50 -11.43 -61.07
CA SER A 54 25.16 -12.63 -60.31
C SER A 54 24.30 -13.66 -61.05
N ASN A 55 24.88 -14.85 -61.23
CA ASN A 55 24.23 -16.03 -61.82
C ASN A 55 23.05 -16.52 -60.94
N PRO A 56 21.81 -16.64 -61.46
CA PRO A 56 20.61 -16.96 -60.68
C PRO A 56 20.43 -18.44 -60.26
N ASN A 57 21.51 -19.24 -60.28
CA ASN A 57 21.50 -20.67 -59.85
C ASN A 57 22.39 -20.93 -58.61
N THR A 58 22.69 -19.91 -57.81
CA THR A 58 23.60 -20.01 -56.65
C THR A 58 23.14 -20.85 -55.45
N PRO A 59 21.84 -21.17 -55.20
CA PRO A 59 21.49 -22.03 -54.06
C PRO A 59 22.00 -23.48 -54.18
N PHE A 60 22.41 -23.90 -55.39
CA PHE A 60 22.86 -25.26 -55.67
C PHE A 60 24.39 -25.42 -55.73
N GLN A 61 25.18 -24.38 -55.46
CA GLN A 61 26.64 -24.46 -55.59
C GLN A 61 27.37 -25.08 -54.38
N ASN A 62 26.71 -25.18 -53.21
CA ASN A 62 27.31 -25.73 -51.99
C ASN A 62 26.75 -27.08 -51.55
N MET A 63 25.81 -27.68 -52.29
CA MET A 63 25.35 -29.05 -52.01
C MET A 63 26.39 -30.07 -52.49
N ASN A 64 26.78 -30.99 -51.62
CA ASN A 64 27.56 -32.16 -52.04
C ASN A 64 26.71 -32.98 -53.02
N TYR A 65 27.31 -33.49 -54.10
CA TYR A 65 26.68 -34.40 -55.07
C TYR A 65 25.86 -35.55 -54.44
N LYS A 66 26.19 -35.99 -53.22
CA LYS A 66 25.41 -36.98 -52.46
C LYS A 66 24.09 -36.46 -51.88
N GLU A 67 24.00 -35.19 -51.49
CA GLU A 67 22.77 -34.56 -50.96
C GLU A 67 21.77 -34.31 -52.10
N TYR A 68 22.28 -33.90 -53.27
CA TYR A 68 21.48 -33.75 -54.48
C TYR A 68 20.86 -35.07 -54.96
N LEU A 69 21.54 -36.21 -54.75
CA LEU A 69 21.03 -37.54 -55.12
C LEU A 69 19.97 -38.10 -54.16
N ASN A 70 19.92 -37.65 -52.90
CA ASN A 70 18.90 -38.07 -51.94
C ASN A 70 17.53 -37.37 -52.17
N ILE A 71 17.50 -36.28 -52.95
CA ILE A 71 16.28 -35.54 -53.29
C ILE A 71 15.44 -36.27 -54.37
N ILE A 72 16.00 -37.29 -55.04
CA ILE A 72 15.30 -38.04 -56.10
C ILE A 72 15.53 -39.55 -55.93
N GLU A 73 14.86 -40.16 -54.94
CA GLU A 73 14.56 -41.60 -54.97
C GLU A 73 13.10 -41.82 -55.39
N GLY A 74 12.93 -42.36 -56.60
CA GLY A 74 11.67 -42.95 -57.10
C GLY A 74 10.43 -42.04 -57.08
N ASN A 75 10.28 -41.13 -58.05
CA ASN A 75 9.05 -40.32 -58.28
C ASN A 75 8.55 -39.46 -57.09
N THR A 76 9.23 -39.44 -55.95
CA THR A 76 8.88 -38.63 -54.76
C THR A 76 9.82 -37.44 -54.63
N VAL A 77 9.28 -36.26 -54.37
CA VAL A 77 10.07 -35.08 -53.97
C VAL A 77 9.84 -34.90 -52.47
N ILE A 78 10.87 -35.15 -51.67
CA ILE A 78 10.89 -34.71 -50.28
C ILE A 78 11.27 -33.22 -50.35
N SER A 79 10.42 -32.33 -49.80
CA SER A 79 10.72 -30.90 -49.74
C SER A 79 12.13 -30.69 -49.16
N PRO A 80 12.95 -29.79 -49.72
CA PRO A 80 14.32 -29.59 -49.27
C PRO A 80 14.32 -29.02 -47.85
N THR A 81 14.37 -29.91 -46.87
CA THR A 81 14.94 -29.60 -45.56
C THR A 81 16.43 -29.48 -45.79
N VAL A 82 16.92 -28.25 -45.93
CA VAL A 82 18.36 -27.97 -45.76
C VAL A 82 18.68 -28.46 -44.34
N GLY A 83 19.56 -29.45 -44.23
CA GLY A 83 19.67 -30.20 -42.99
C GLY A 83 20.30 -29.41 -41.86
N VAL A 84 19.52 -29.05 -40.82
CA VAL A 84 19.93 -29.00 -39.39
C VAL A 84 18.68 -29.15 -38.48
N ALA A 85 18.04 -30.33 -38.47
CA ALA A 85 16.93 -30.61 -37.53
C ALA A 85 17.33 -30.50 -36.03
N SER A 86 18.62 -30.43 -35.72
CA SER A 86 19.16 -30.42 -34.35
C SER A 86 18.97 -29.08 -33.63
N ALA A 87 19.19 -27.93 -34.28
CA ALA A 87 19.06 -26.61 -33.65
C ALA A 87 17.62 -26.33 -33.17
N LEU A 88 16.63 -26.60 -34.04
CA LEU A 88 15.21 -26.48 -33.70
C LEU A 88 14.80 -27.43 -32.58
N THR A 89 15.26 -28.69 -32.66
CA THR A 89 15.00 -29.69 -31.60
C THR A 89 15.60 -29.24 -30.28
N ALA A 90 16.82 -28.70 -30.27
CA ALA A 90 17.46 -28.17 -29.08
C ALA A 90 16.68 -27.00 -28.48
N GLY A 91 16.32 -26.00 -29.28
CA GLY A 91 15.55 -24.84 -28.82
C GLY A 91 14.21 -25.22 -28.16
N VAL A 92 13.44 -26.08 -28.83
CA VAL A 92 12.15 -26.60 -28.32
C VAL A 92 12.35 -27.43 -27.04
N THR A 93 13.35 -28.30 -27.01
CA THR A 93 13.63 -29.16 -25.84
C THR A 93 14.09 -28.34 -24.63
N ILE A 94 14.93 -27.32 -24.84
CA ILE A 94 15.39 -26.39 -23.80
C ILE A 94 14.18 -25.67 -23.18
N LEU A 95 13.31 -25.09 -24.01
CA LEU A 95 12.10 -24.41 -23.54
C LEU A 95 11.19 -25.35 -22.74
N ASN A 96 10.88 -26.54 -23.27
CA ASN A 96 10.04 -27.51 -22.58
C ASN A 96 10.64 -27.95 -21.24
N LYS A 97 11.97 -28.10 -21.17
CA LYS A 97 12.67 -28.44 -19.94
C LYS A 97 12.60 -27.32 -18.90
N ILE A 98 12.70 -26.06 -19.33
CA ILE A 98 12.52 -24.87 -18.48
C ILE A 98 11.10 -24.84 -17.93
N LEU A 99 10.09 -24.90 -18.80
CA LEU A 99 8.68 -24.90 -18.42
C LEU A 99 8.37 -26.04 -17.45
N GLY A 100 8.81 -27.26 -17.76
CA GLY A 100 8.64 -28.43 -16.88
C GLY A 100 9.35 -28.31 -15.53
N THR A 101 10.48 -27.58 -15.46
CA THR A 101 11.17 -27.32 -14.19
C THR A 101 10.48 -26.23 -13.38
N LEU A 102 9.99 -25.16 -14.02
CA LEU A 102 9.22 -24.10 -13.37
C LEU A 102 7.94 -24.63 -12.72
N LEU A 103 7.33 -25.69 -13.25
CA LEU A 103 6.13 -26.32 -12.67
C LEU A 103 6.36 -27.05 -11.34
N LYS A 104 7.62 -27.27 -10.94
CA LYS A 104 7.95 -28.04 -9.72
C LYS A 104 7.82 -27.18 -8.47
N LYS A 105 7.29 -27.77 -7.40
CA LYS A 105 6.93 -27.10 -6.13
C LYS A 105 8.09 -26.32 -5.50
N PHE A 106 9.29 -26.90 -5.54
CA PHE A 106 10.53 -26.18 -5.27
C PHE A 106 11.09 -25.76 -6.62
N ALA A 107 11.24 -24.46 -6.83
CA ALA A 107 11.68 -23.88 -8.09
C ALA A 107 13.12 -24.37 -8.38
N GLY A 108 13.23 -25.51 -9.07
CA GLY A 108 14.42 -26.37 -9.07
C GLY A 108 15.64 -25.79 -9.78
N LYS A 109 16.70 -26.61 -9.88
CA LYS A 109 17.93 -26.30 -10.62
C LYS A 109 17.68 -26.27 -12.13
N ILE A 110 17.06 -25.20 -12.65
CA ILE A 110 16.76 -25.05 -14.09
C ILE A 110 18.06 -25.15 -14.89
N LEU A 111 19.12 -24.47 -14.46
CA LEU A 111 20.41 -24.46 -15.15
C LEU A 111 21.00 -25.87 -15.28
N VAL A 112 20.97 -26.68 -14.21
CA VAL A 112 21.43 -28.08 -14.25
C VAL A 112 20.63 -28.91 -15.26
N ASN A 113 19.31 -28.68 -15.32
CA ASN A 113 18.42 -29.45 -16.20
C ASN A 113 18.63 -29.17 -17.69
N ILE A 114 19.07 -27.96 -18.05
CA ILE A 114 19.33 -27.57 -19.45
C ILE A 114 20.80 -27.66 -19.85
N PHE A 115 21.74 -27.73 -18.89
CA PHE A 115 23.18 -27.69 -19.15
C PHE A 115 23.61 -28.78 -20.15
N LYS A 116 23.17 -30.02 -19.95
CA LYS A 116 23.50 -31.15 -20.85
C LYS A 116 22.87 -31.05 -22.24
N LEU A 117 21.91 -30.15 -22.44
CA LEU A 117 21.34 -29.88 -23.76
C LEU A 117 22.18 -28.86 -24.53
N LEU A 118 22.80 -27.90 -23.82
CA LEU A 118 23.66 -26.88 -24.42
C LEU A 118 25.12 -27.33 -24.55
N TRP A 119 25.59 -28.20 -23.65
CA TRP A 119 26.93 -28.81 -23.69
C TRP A 119 26.79 -30.34 -23.57
N PRO A 120 26.44 -31.04 -24.67
CA PRO A 120 26.33 -32.49 -24.66
C PRO A 120 27.70 -33.16 -24.48
N THR A 121 27.70 -34.40 -23.96
CA THR A 121 28.93 -35.15 -23.67
C THR A 121 29.51 -35.89 -24.88
N ALA A 122 28.79 -35.96 -26.00
CA ALA A 122 29.27 -36.59 -27.23
C ALA A 122 30.09 -35.58 -28.06
N GLU A 123 31.33 -35.92 -28.41
CA GLU A 123 32.27 -35.03 -29.11
C GLU A 123 31.81 -34.61 -30.53
N THR A 124 30.75 -35.21 -31.08
CA THR A 124 30.25 -34.95 -32.44
C THR A 124 29.08 -33.96 -32.51
N ASP A 125 28.54 -33.54 -31.37
CA ASP A 125 27.30 -32.75 -31.30
C ASP A 125 27.60 -31.35 -30.74
N ASP A 126 27.77 -30.35 -31.60
CA ASP A 126 27.95 -28.95 -31.17
C ASP A 126 26.67 -28.13 -31.43
N VAL A 127 25.82 -28.10 -30.41
CA VAL A 127 24.54 -27.38 -30.44
C VAL A 127 24.72 -25.87 -30.65
N TRP A 128 25.85 -25.30 -30.23
CA TRP A 128 26.12 -23.88 -30.44
C TRP A 128 26.48 -23.58 -31.89
N GLU A 129 27.29 -24.44 -32.51
CA GLU A 129 27.57 -24.35 -33.94
C GLU A 129 26.29 -24.56 -34.77
N ASP A 130 25.45 -25.54 -34.40
CA ASP A 130 24.14 -25.77 -35.05
C ASP A 130 23.24 -24.53 -35.00
N PHE A 131 23.17 -23.82 -33.86
CA PHE A 131 22.40 -22.56 -33.76
C PHE A 131 22.93 -21.47 -34.68
N MET A 132 24.25 -21.36 -34.84
CA MET A 132 24.84 -20.39 -35.75
C MET A 132 24.54 -20.76 -37.21
N GLU A 133 24.75 -22.02 -37.58
CA GLU A 133 24.58 -22.49 -38.95
C GLU A 133 23.13 -22.41 -39.43
N GLU A 134 22.16 -22.74 -38.58
CA GLU A 134 20.74 -22.63 -38.93
C GLU A 134 20.38 -21.18 -39.29
N VAL A 135 20.78 -20.21 -38.46
CA VAL A 135 20.45 -18.80 -38.77
C VAL A 135 21.24 -18.31 -39.98
N GLU A 136 22.50 -18.71 -40.17
CA GLU A 136 23.26 -18.41 -41.39
C GLU A 136 22.53 -18.90 -42.66
N ILE A 137 21.89 -20.07 -42.61
CA ILE A 137 21.10 -20.65 -43.71
C ILE A 137 19.81 -19.85 -43.92
N LEU A 138 19.09 -19.51 -42.84
CA LEU A 138 17.81 -18.81 -42.92
C LEU A 138 17.89 -17.43 -43.59
N ILE A 139 19.02 -16.72 -43.43
CA ILE A 139 19.22 -15.36 -43.98
C ILE A 139 20.30 -15.28 -45.07
N ASP A 140 20.86 -16.42 -45.50
CA ASP A 140 21.95 -16.51 -46.48
C ASP A 140 23.14 -15.57 -46.16
N GLN A 141 23.54 -15.53 -44.89
CA GLN A 141 24.63 -14.68 -44.41
C GLN A 141 25.55 -15.48 -43.48
N LYS A 142 26.81 -15.67 -43.89
CA LYS A 142 27.83 -16.32 -43.06
C LYS A 142 28.44 -15.36 -42.03
N ILE A 143 28.71 -15.89 -40.84
CA ILE A 143 29.53 -15.27 -39.80
C ILE A 143 30.99 -15.37 -40.24
N GLU A 144 31.76 -14.29 -40.03
CA GLU A 144 33.19 -14.34 -40.29
C GLU A 144 33.88 -15.41 -39.45
N ALA A 145 34.75 -16.21 -40.06
CA ALA A 145 35.39 -17.38 -39.43
C ALA A 145 36.09 -17.04 -38.10
N TYR A 146 36.71 -15.86 -37.99
CA TYR A 146 37.33 -15.39 -36.74
C TYR A 146 36.28 -15.11 -35.65
N ALA A 147 35.16 -14.46 -35.99
CA ALA A 147 34.08 -14.19 -35.06
C ALA A 147 33.40 -15.49 -34.59
N LYS A 148 33.10 -16.41 -35.53
CA LYS A 148 32.52 -17.74 -35.22
C LYS A 148 33.43 -18.54 -34.28
N SER A 149 34.71 -18.69 -34.65
CA SER A 149 35.69 -19.44 -33.83
C SER A 149 35.89 -18.85 -32.44
N ARG A 150 35.91 -17.51 -32.33
CA ARG A 150 36.03 -16.83 -31.03
C ARG A 150 34.79 -17.02 -30.17
N ALA A 151 33.59 -16.91 -30.74
CA ALA A 151 32.35 -17.15 -30.01
C ALA A 151 32.28 -18.59 -29.46
N LEU A 152 32.58 -19.60 -30.29
CA LEU A 152 32.61 -21.01 -29.86
C LEU A 152 33.63 -21.26 -28.74
N THR A 153 34.82 -20.67 -28.83
CA THR A 153 35.87 -20.82 -27.79
C THR A 153 35.42 -20.26 -26.44
N ASP A 154 34.74 -19.12 -26.42
CA ASP A 154 34.23 -18.52 -25.19
C ASP A 154 33.03 -19.30 -24.63
N LEU A 155 32.17 -19.88 -25.49
CA LEU A 155 31.08 -20.77 -25.06
C LEU A 155 31.59 -22.04 -24.36
N VAL A 156 32.70 -22.61 -24.84
CA VAL A 156 33.40 -23.70 -24.12
C VAL A 156 33.90 -23.23 -22.76
N SER A 157 34.41 -22.00 -22.66
CA SER A 157 34.88 -21.43 -21.39
C SER A 157 33.74 -21.22 -20.39
N ILE A 158 32.59 -20.72 -20.85
CA ILE A 158 31.36 -20.60 -20.05
C ILE A 158 30.90 -21.99 -19.58
N GLY A 159 30.80 -22.96 -20.49
CA GLY A 159 30.37 -24.32 -20.17
C GLY A 159 31.22 -24.97 -19.07
N ASN A 160 32.54 -24.88 -19.21
CA ASN A 160 33.50 -25.37 -18.21
C ASN A 160 33.34 -24.67 -16.84
N ALA A 161 33.09 -23.36 -16.83
CA ALA A 161 32.89 -22.61 -15.59
C ALA A 161 31.58 -23.00 -14.90
N VAL A 162 30.49 -23.13 -15.67
CA VAL A 162 29.18 -23.54 -15.18
C VAL A 162 29.21 -24.99 -14.66
N GLU A 163 29.87 -25.92 -15.34
CA GLU A 163 30.01 -27.31 -14.88
C GLU A 163 30.74 -27.39 -13.52
N ARG A 164 31.83 -26.63 -13.37
CA ARG A 164 32.58 -26.54 -12.10
C ARG A 164 31.73 -25.95 -10.99
N TYR A 165 30.93 -24.92 -11.29
CA TYR A 165 29.97 -24.35 -10.35
C TYR A 165 28.92 -25.38 -9.95
N GLN A 166 28.30 -26.08 -10.90
CA GLN A 166 27.27 -27.10 -10.60
C GLN A 166 27.82 -28.25 -9.75
N THR A 167 29.05 -28.69 -10.03
CA THR A 167 29.74 -29.71 -9.22
C THR A 167 29.97 -29.20 -7.79
N ALA A 168 30.45 -27.96 -7.63
CA ALA A 168 30.65 -27.36 -6.32
C ALA A 168 29.32 -27.14 -5.56
N LEU A 169 28.25 -26.79 -6.28
CA LEU A 169 26.90 -26.66 -5.73
C LEU A 169 26.39 -28.00 -5.20
N GLU A 170 26.51 -29.08 -5.97
CA GLU A 170 26.11 -30.43 -5.53
C GLU A 170 26.91 -30.90 -4.31
N ASP A 171 28.20 -30.58 -4.22
CA ASP A 171 29.02 -30.94 -3.06
C ASP A 171 28.71 -30.11 -1.83
N TRP A 172 28.42 -28.82 -2.00
CA TRP A 172 27.94 -27.96 -0.91
C TRP A 172 26.56 -28.39 -0.40
N GLU A 173 25.61 -28.73 -1.28
CA GLU A 173 24.27 -29.18 -0.87
C GLU A 173 24.31 -30.47 -0.03
N LYS A 174 25.27 -31.36 -0.26
CA LYS A 174 25.49 -32.55 0.58
C LYS A 174 26.00 -32.21 1.98
N GLN A 175 26.70 -31.08 2.14
CA GLN A 175 27.32 -30.63 3.39
C GLN A 175 27.26 -29.10 3.57
N PRO A 176 26.06 -28.51 3.84
CA PRO A 176 25.89 -27.06 3.81
C PRO A 176 26.68 -26.31 4.91
N GLU A 177 26.95 -26.97 6.03
CA GLU A 177 27.70 -26.40 7.17
C GLU A 177 29.23 -26.40 6.95
N ASN A 178 29.73 -27.02 5.88
CA ASN A 178 31.17 -27.11 5.62
C ASN A 178 31.68 -25.81 4.97
N LEU A 179 32.44 -25.03 5.73
CA LEU A 179 32.97 -23.73 5.27
C LEU A 179 33.87 -23.83 4.02
N LYS A 180 34.50 -24.98 3.75
CA LYS A 180 35.34 -25.16 2.55
C LYS A 180 34.50 -25.38 1.30
N SER A 181 33.46 -26.22 1.37
CA SER A 181 32.54 -26.40 0.23
C SER A 181 31.76 -25.11 -0.02
N LEU A 182 31.37 -24.39 1.03
CA LEU A 182 30.75 -23.07 0.94
C LEU A 182 31.66 -22.04 0.23
N GLY A 183 32.91 -21.90 0.66
CA GLY A 183 33.86 -21.00 0.00
C GLY A 183 34.11 -21.36 -1.47
N LEU A 184 34.15 -22.67 -1.78
CA LEU A 184 34.35 -23.15 -3.15
C LEU A 184 33.15 -22.87 -4.05
N VAL A 185 31.92 -23.12 -3.60
CA VAL A 185 30.71 -22.85 -4.43
C VAL A 185 30.57 -21.36 -4.72
N ILE A 186 30.81 -20.47 -3.74
CA ILE A 186 30.78 -19.02 -3.95
C ILE A 186 31.84 -18.59 -4.97
N GLN A 187 33.07 -19.12 -4.85
CA GLN A 187 34.13 -18.82 -5.80
C GLN A 187 33.75 -19.25 -7.23
N ARG A 188 33.29 -20.49 -7.41
CA ARG A 188 32.94 -21.03 -8.73
C ARG A 188 31.71 -20.36 -9.32
N TYR A 189 30.75 -19.98 -8.49
CA TYR A 189 29.62 -19.16 -8.90
C TYR A 189 30.09 -17.82 -9.49
N ASN A 190 30.94 -17.08 -8.77
CA ASN A 190 31.45 -15.78 -9.23
C ASN A 190 32.25 -15.91 -10.54
N GLU A 191 33.04 -16.98 -10.70
CA GLU A 191 33.72 -17.29 -11.95
C GLU A 191 32.73 -17.52 -13.10
N ALA A 192 31.70 -18.36 -12.89
CA ALA A 192 30.70 -18.68 -13.90
C ALA A 192 29.85 -17.47 -14.31
N GLU A 193 29.34 -16.69 -13.34
CA GLU A 193 28.57 -15.47 -13.60
C GLU A 193 29.43 -14.47 -14.37
N SER A 194 30.66 -14.20 -13.92
CA SER A 194 31.52 -13.22 -14.56
C SER A 194 31.89 -13.63 -15.98
N HIS A 195 32.13 -14.92 -16.24
CA HIS A 195 32.39 -15.42 -17.59
C HIS A 195 31.16 -15.26 -18.48
N ALA A 196 29.97 -15.69 -18.02
CA ALA A 196 28.74 -15.56 -18.79
C ALA A 196 28.43 -14.10 -19.14
N ARG A 197 28.50 -13.20 -18.14
CA ARG A 197 28.23 -11.77 -18.31
C ARG A 197 29.22 -11.09 -19.26
N ASN A 198 30.53 -11.29 -19.05
CA ASN A 198 31.55 -10.57 -19.81
C ASN A 198 31.69 -11.08 -21.26
N SER A 199 31.19 -12.28 -21.57
CA SER A 199 31.25 -12.86 -22.91
C SER A 199 30.10 -12.44 -23.82
N MET A 200 28.99 -11.90 -23.27
CA MET A 200 27.82 -11.48 -24.05
C MET A 200 28.12 -10.62 -25.30
N PRO A 201 29.08 -9.66 -25.27
CA PRO A 201 29.43 -8.88 -26.46
C PRO A 201 30.00 -9.71 -27.63
N LEU A 202 30.57 -10.89 -27.36
CA LEU A 202 31.09 -11.79 -28.40
C LEU A 202 29.98 -12.50 -29.19
N PHE A 203 28.76 -12.53 -28.64
CA PHE A 203 27.57 -13.06 -29.30
C PHE A 203 26.72 -11.95 -29.93
N ALA A 204 27.21 -10.71 -29.90
CA ALA A 204 26.55 -9.51 -30.38
C ALA A 204 27.48 -8.68 -31.28
N VAL A 205 28.34 -9.36 -32.05
CA VAL A 205 29.35 -8.72 -32.90
C VAL A 205 28.67 -7.92 -34.01
N GLY A 206 29.09 -6.66 -34.19
CA GLY A 206 28.55 -5.77 -35.21
C GLY A 206 28.64 -6.35 -36.61
N GLY A 207 27.52 -6.39 -37.33
CA GLY A 207 27.37 -7.00 -38.65
C GLY A 207 26.94 -8.47 -38.62
N PHE A 208 26.93 -9.12 -37.47
CA PHE A 208 26.58 -10.54 -37.30
C PHE A 208 25.54 -10.76 -36.18
N GLU A 209 24.82 -9.72 -35.77
CA GLU A 209 23.85 -9.79 -34.68
C GLU A 209 22.67 -10.73 -34.97
N VAL A 210 22.20 -10.75 -36.23
CA VAL A 210 21.13 -11.68 -36.66
C VAL A 210 21.62 -13.15 -36.66
N PRO A 211 22.70 -13.54 -37.37
CA PRO A 211 23.14 -14.93 -37.40
C PRO A 211 23.62 -15.46 -36.03
N LEU A 212 24.04 -14.59 -35.11
CA LEU A 212 24.39 -14.98 -33.73
C LEU A 212 23.20 -14.97 -32.76
N LEU A 213 21.99 -14.61 -33.18
CA LEU A 213 20.90 -14.30 -32.26
C LEU A 213 20.43 -15.50 -31.41
N ALA A 214 20.34 -16.69 -32.02
CA ALA A 214 20.01 -17.93 -31.31
C ALA A 214 21.10 -18.33 -30.30
N THR A 215 22.37 -18.02 -30.60
CA THR A 215 23.49 -18.19 -29.66
C THR A 215 23.37 -17.18 -28.51
N TYR A 216 23.15 -15.90 -28.84
CA TYR A 216 23.03 -14.81 -27.87
C TYR A 216 21.95 -15.10 -26.82
N VAL A 217 20.75 -15.51 -27.26
CA VAL A 217 19.62 -15.73 -26.35
C VAL A 217 19.86 -16.92 -25.41
N ASN A 218 20.53 -17.98 -25.87
CA ASN A 218 20.86 -19.14 -25.04
C ASN A 218 22.00 -18.83 -24.06
N ALA A 219 22.97 -17.99 -24.44
CA ALA A 219 23.98 -17.48 -23.51
C ALA A 219 23.37 -16.54 -22.45
N ALA A 220 22.47 -15.64 -22.88
CA ALA A 220 21.68 -14.79 -21.99
C ALA A 220 20.84 -15.60 -21.00
N ASN A 221 20.20 -16.68 -21.48
CA ASN A 221 19.42 -17.61 -20.66
C ASN A 221 20.28 -18.23 -19.54
N VAL A 222 21.51 -18.67 -19.85
CA VAL A 222 22.47 -19.19 -18.84
C VAL A 222 22.84 -18.11 -17.83
N HIS A 223 23.15 -16.89 -18.29
CA HIS A 223 23.50 -15.79 -17.40
C HIS A 223 22.36 -15.43 -16.43
N LEU A 224 21.13 -15.27 -16.93
CA LEU A 224 19.97 -14.96 -16.09
C LEU A 224 19.66 -16.08 -15.08
N LEU A 225 19.88 -17.34 -15.45
CA LEU A 225 19.71 -18.49 -14.55
C LEU A 225 20.82 -18.57 -13.48
N LEU A 226 22.05 -18.16 -13.77
CA LEU A 226 23.07 -17.99 -12.73
C LEU A 226 22.63 -16.91 -11.72
N MET A 227 22.18 -15.75 -12.20
CA MET A 227 21.68 -14.69 -11.30
C MET A 227 20.48 -15.13 -10.46
N ARG A 228 19.63 -16.02 -11.00
CA ARG A 228 18.53 -16.65 -10.26
C ARG A 228 19.05 -17.52 -9.11
N ASP A 229 20.11 -18.29 -9.33
CA ASP A 229 20.67 -19.15 -8.28
C ASP A 229 21.19 -18.34 -7.08
N MET A 230 21.74 -17.14 -7.29
CA MET A 230 22.10 -16.24 -6.17
C MET A 230 20.89 -15.87 -5.31
N GLN A 231 19.71 -15.67 -5.91
CA GLN A 231 18.49 -15.36 -5.17
C GLN A 231 17.97 -16.56 -4.36
N LEU A 232 18.20 -17.78 -4.86
CA LEU A 232 17.77 -19.00 -4.17
C LEU A 232 18.71 -19.40 -3.03
N TYR A 233 20.03 -19.30 -3.26
CA TYR A 233 21.04 -19.86 -2.36
C TYR A 233 21.81 -18.80 -1.56
N GLY A 234 21.80 -17.53 -1.97
CA GLY A 234 22.63 -16.47 -1.39
C GLY A 234 22.49 -16.33 0.12
N ASN A 235 21.27 -16.43 0.64
CA ASN A 235 21.03 -16.37 2.09
C ASN A 235 21.72 -17.54 2.84
N GLN A 236 21.63 -18.76 2.30
CA GLN A 236 22.30 -19.93 2.86
C GLN A 236 23.83 -19.86 2.69
N TRP A 237 24.30 -19.11 1.69
CA TRP A 237 25.72 -18.84 1.49
C TRP A 237 26.26 -17.72 2.39
N GLY A 238 25.43 -17.08 3.21
CA GLY A 238 25.82 -15.98 4.07
C GLY A 238 26.04 -14.65 3.33
N ILE A 239 25.50 -14.52 2.12
CA ILE A 239 25.52 -13.27 1.35
C ILE A 239 24.55 -12.27 2.00
N PRO A 240 24.95 -11.01 2.25
CA PRO A 240 24.07 -10.00 2.80
C PRO A 240 22.81 -9.77 1.95
N GLN A 241 21.65 -9.57 2.58
CA GLN A 241 20.39 -9.33 1.86
C GLN A 241 20.48 -8.14 0.89
N SER A 242 21.22 -7.08 1.23
CA SER A 242 21.45 -5.94 0.35
C SER A 242 22.09 -6.31 -0.99
N ASP A 243 22.95 -7.33 -0.98
CA ASP A 243 23.67 -7.80 -2.16
C ASP A 243 22.78 -8.72 -2.98
N ILE A 244 21.99 -9.58 -2.33
CA ILE A 244 20.96 -10.40 -2.99
C ILE A 244 19.94 -9.49 -3.71
N ASP A 245 19.49 -8.42 -3.04
CA ASP A 245 18.57 -7.41 -3.61
C ASP A 245 19.23 -6.64 -4.77
N LEU A 246 20.56 -6.47 -4.77
CA LEU A 246 21.30 -5.92 -5.90
C LEU A 246 21.29 -6.89 -7.08
N TYR A 247 21.63 -8.16 -6.88
CA TYR A 247 21.57 -9.19 -7.92
C TYR A 247 20.17 -9.33 -8.53
N GLN A 248 19.12 -9.21 -7.72
CA GLN A 248 17.74 -9.19 -8.24
C GLN A 248 17.51 -8.01 -9.19
N ARG A 249 17.87 -6.79 -8.78
CA ARG A 249 17.70 -5.58 -9.62
C ARG A 249 18.53 -5.65 -10.90
N GLU A 250 19.73 -6.19 -10.83
CA GLU A 250 20.57 -6.40 -12.01
C GLU A 250 19.98 -7.47 -12.95
N GLN A 251 19.42 -8.56 -12.41
CA GLN A 251 18.76 -9.59 -13.23
C GLN A 251 17.55 -9.01 -13.97
N GLU A 252 16.74 -8.17 -13.32
CA GLU A 252 15.62 -7.47 -13.95
C GLU A 252 16.11 -6.56 -15.09
N LYS A 253 17.19 -5.80 -14.87
CA LYS A 253 17.82 -4.96 -15.90
C LYS A 253 18.32 -5.78 -17.08
N TYR A 254 19.06 -6.88 -16.85
CA TYR A 254 19.55 -7.73 -17.93
C TYR A 254 18.43 -8.48 -18.65
N THR A 255 17.35 -8.83 -17.94
CA THR A 255 16.14 -9.39 -18.57
C THR A 255 15.57 -8.43 -19.60
N ASP A 256 15.44 -7.15 -19.25
CA ASP A 256 14.97 -6.11 -20.17
C ASP A 256 15.95 -5.89 -21.33
N GLU A 257 17.26 -5.76 -21.04
CA GLU A 257 18.31 -5.57 -22.05
C GLU A 257 18.33 -6.71 -23.09
N TYR A 258 18.37 -7.96 -22.63
CA TYR A 258 18.45 -9.13 -23.49
C TYR A 258 17.17 -9.34 -24.28
N THR A 259 16.01 -9.08 -23.66
CA THR A 259 14.71 -9.15 -24.33
C THR A 259 14.62 -8.13 -25.46
N ASN A 260 14.97 -6.87 -25.19
CA ASN A 260 14.92 -5.81 -26.20
C ASN A 260 15.93 -6.04 -27.33
N TYR A 261 17.14 -6.51 -27.02
CA TYR A 261 18.13 -6.89 -28.03
C TYR A 261 17.59 -8.00 -28.95
N CYS A 262 17.02 -9.04 -28.37
CA CYS A 262 16.45 -10.17 -29.11
C CYS A 262 15.31 -9.73 -30.04
N VAL A 263 14.37 -8.94 -29.54
CA VAL A 263 13.24 -8.44 -30.36
C VAL A 263 13.73 -7.53 -31.48
N LYS A 264 14.67 -6.62 -31.19
CA LYS A 264 15.22 -5.73 -32.22
C LYS A 264 15.83 -6.53 -33.37
N TRP A 265 16.74 -7.46 -33.09
CA TRP A 265 17.46 -8.18 -34.12
C TRP A 265 16.63 -9.28 -34.78
N TYR A 266 15.64 -9.83 -34.07
CA TYR A 266 14.60 -10.64 -34.71
C TYR A 266 13.90 -9.84 -35.81
N GLU A 267 13.43 -8.62 -35.50
CA GLU A 267 12.72 -7.77 -36.47
C GLU A 267 13.65 -7.31 -37.60
N GLU A 268 14.92 -6.97 -37.33
CA GLU A 268 15.89 -6.63 -38.38
C GLU A 268 16.15 -7.82 -39.32
N GLY A 269 16.34 -9.04 -38.80
CA GLY A 269 16.49 -10.23 -39.64
C GLY A 269 15.22 -10.55 -40.44
N LEU A 270 14.04 -10.33 -39.86
CA LEU A 270 12.78 -10.51 -40.57
C LEU A 270 12.62 -9.50 -41.73
N LYS A 271 13.08 -8.26 -41.54
CA LYS A 271 13.09 -7.23 -42.61
C LYS A 271 14.03 -7.59 -43.75
N LEU A 272 15.15 -8.27 -43.49
CA LEU A 272 16.07 -8.71 -44.57
C LEU A 272 15.35 -9.63 -45.57
N LEU A 273 14.38 -10.42 -45.09
CA LEU A 273 13.59 -11.36 -45.89
C LEU A 273 12.26 -10.78 -46.37
N ASP A 274 11.96 -9.51 -46.06
CA ASP A 274 10.73 -8.86 -46.50
C ASP A 274 10.87 -8.39 -47.96
N PRO A 275 10.09 -8.95 -48.90
CA PRO A 275 10.21 -8.60 -50.31
C PRO A 275 9.74 -7.17 -50.63
N ARG A 276 9.11 -6.48 -49.67
CA ARG A 276 8.77 -5.05 -49.77
C ARG A 276 9.98 -4.15 -49.58
N GLU A 277 10.99 -4.64 -48.86
CA GLU A 277 12.25 -3.94 -48.59
C GLU A 277 13.36 -4.44 -49.55
N ASN A 278 13.40 -5.75 -49.85
CA ASN A 278 14.40 -6.38 -50.70
C ASN A 278 13.75 -7.15 -51.86
N SER A 279 13.58 -6.50 -53.00
CA SER A 279 12.92 -7.11 -54.17
C SER A 279 13.79 -8.18 -54.86
N SER A 280 13.21 -9.37 -55.07
CA SER A 280 13.81 -10.45 -55.87
C SER A 280 12.99 -10.74 -57.14
N LEU A 281 13.59 -11.43 -58.12
CA LEU A 281 12.92 -11.87 -59.35
C LEU A 281 12.05 -13.13 -59.15
N GLN A 282 11.82 -13.59 -57.91
CA GLN A 282 11.08 -14.81 -57.60
C GLN A 282 9.60 -14.52 -57.31
N SER A 283 8.74 -15.56 -57.30
CA SER A 283 7.33 -15.40 -56.94
C SER A 283 7.14 -14.93 -55.49
N PHE A 284 6.04 -14.23 -55.18
CA PHE A 284 5.74 -13.80 -53.80
C PHE A 284 5.44 -14.97 -52.86
N ALA A 285 4.91 -16.08 -53.36
CA ALA A 285 4.68 -17.28 -52.55
C ALA A 285 6.00 -17.91 -52.07
N TYR A 286 6.99 -17.99 -52.97
CA TYR A 286 8.33 -18.45 -52.61
C TYR A 286 8.99 -17.54 -51.57
N GLN A 287 8.97 -16.22 -51.79
CA GLN A 287 9.52 -15.26 -50.81
C GLN A 287 8.83 -15.32 -49.44
N TRP A 288 7.51 -15.56 -49.42
CA TRP A 288 6.75 -15.74 -48.19
C TRP A 288 7.16 -16.98 -47.41
N GLU A 289 7.54 -18.07 -48.08
CA GLU A 289 7.99 -19.29 -47.43
C GLU A 289 9.24 -19.04 -46.57
N PHE A 290 10.28 -18.37 -47.11
CA PHE A 290 11.49 -18.04 -46.36
C PHE A 290 11.22 -17.04 -45.22
N TYR A 291 10.41 -16.02 -45.49
CA TYR A 291 9.99 -15.06 -44.47
C TYR A 291 9.24 -15.75 -43.31
N ASN A 292 8.33 -16.67 -43.63
CA ASN A 292 7.60 -17.45 -42.64
C ASN A 292 8.49 -18.44 -41.90
N ARG A 293 9.43 -19.09 -42.61
CA ARG A 293 10.39 -20.03 -42.04
C ARG A 293 11.26 -19.34 -40.99
N TYR A 294 11.89 -18.21 -41.33
CA TYR A 294 12.63 -17.39 -40.36
C TYR A 294 11.74 -16.98 -39.18
N ARG A 295 10.51 -16.50 -39.44
CA ARG A 295 9.55 -16.16 -38.37
C ARG A 295 9.30 -17.35 -37.44
N ARG A 296 9.01 -18.54 -37.98
CA ARG A 296 8.71 -19.74 -37.19
C ARG A 296 9.94 -20.14 -36.38
N GLU A 297 11.06 -20.33 -37.04
CA GLU A 297 12.27 -20.91 -36.43
C GLU A 297 12.89 -19.98 -35.40
N MET A 298 12.96 -18.67 -35.68
CA MET A 298 13.42 -17.70 -34.70
C MET A 298 12.42 -17.46 -33.57
N THR A 299 11.12 -17.73 -33.79
CA THR A 299 10.15 -17.77 -32.67
C THR A 299 10.51 -18.92 -31.72
N LEU A 300 10.77 -20.11 -32.25
CA LEU A 300 11.09 -21.31 -31.46
C LEU A 300 12.45 -21.21 -30.74
N MET A 301 13.46 -20.66 -31.41
CA MET A 301 14.82 -20.58 -30.87
C MET A 301 15.08 -19.33 -30.02
N VAL A 302 14.31 -18.24 -30.23
CA VAL A 302 14.55 -16.93 -29.59
C VAL A 302 13.33 -16.41 -28.84
N LEU A 303 12.22 -16.14 -29.54
CA LEU A 303 11.11 -15.38 -28.94
C LEU A 303 10.39 -16.13 -27.82
N ASP A 304 10.26 -17.46 -27.95
CA ASP A 304 9.67 -18.28 -26.91
C ASP A 304 10.51 -18.27 -25.64
N LEU A 305 11.84 -18.28 -25.77
CA LEU A 305 12.75 -18.29 -24.64
C LEU A 305 12.72 -16.96 -23.86
N ILE A 306 12.79 -15.82 -24.57
CA ILE A 306 12.71 -14.50 -23.92
C ILE A 306 11.35 -14.26 -23.24
N SER A 307 10.27 -14.91 -23.70
CA SER A 307 8.96 -14.81 -23.06
C SER A 307 8.92 -15.38 -21.64
N VAL A 308 9.85 -16.29 -21.33
CA VAL A 308 9.95 -16.97 -20.03
C VAL A 308 10.93 -16.28 -19.09
N PHE A 309 11.85 -15.43 -19.58
CA PHE A 309 12.85 -14.73 -18.76
C PHE A 309 12.29 -14.04 -17.51
N PRO A 310 11.13 -13.33 -17.55
CA PRO A 310 10.56 -12.74 -16.34
C PRO A 310 10.28 -13.75 -15.22
N SER A 311 10.05 -15.02 -15.56
CA SER A 311 9.80 -16.10 -14.61
C SER A 311 11.08 -16.61 -13.91
N TYR A 312 12.26 -16.05 -14.23
CA TYR A 312 13.52 -16.37 -13.55
C TYR A 312 13.77 -15.53 -12.30
N ASN A 313 12.97 -14.49 -12.07
CA ASN A 313 12.99 -13.76 -10.81
C ASN A 313 12.43 -14.65 -9.69
N ALA A 314 13.31 -15.22 -8.87
CA ALA A 314 12.93 -16.17 -7.83
C ALA A 314 12.19 -15.50 -6.65
N VAL A 315 12.32 -14.19 -6.51
CA VAL A 315 11.56 -13.41 -5.52
C VAL A 315 10.10 -13.25 -5.96
N LEU A 316 9.86 -12.98 -7.24
CA LEU A 316 8.51 -12.89 -7.80
C LEU A 316 7.86 -14.26 -8.01
N TYR A 317 8.65 -15.29 -8.27
CA TYR A 317 8.20 -16.66 -8.52
C TYR A 317 8.90 -17.67 -7.59
N PRO A 318 8.62 -17.62 -6.26
CA PRO A 318 9.32 -18.43 -5.26
C PRO A 318 8.86 -19.90 -5.20
N ILE A 319 7.70 -20.20 -5.78
CA ILE A 319 7.09 -21.54 -5.83
C ILE A 319 6.84 -21.94 -7.29
N GLY A 320 6.42 -23.19 -7.49
CA GLY A 320 6.08 -23.70 -8.82
C GLY A 320 5.13 -22.75 -9.57
N THR A 321 5.38 -22.54 -10.85
CA THR A 321 4.69 -21.54 -11.68
C THR A 321 4.30 -22.13 -13.03
N THR A 322 3.06 -21.94 -13.45
CA THR A 322 2.59 -22.34 -14.78
C THR A 322 2.78 -21.20 -15.77
N VAL A 323 3.58 -21.39 -16.81
CA VAL A 323 3.75 -20.41 -17.90
C VAL A 323 3.04 -20.93 -19.14
N LYS A 324 2.26 -20.08 -19.82
CA LYS A 324 1.46 -20.45 -21.00
C LYS A 324 1.84 -19.58 -22.19
N ILE A 325 2.41 -20.21 -23.22
CA ILE A 325 2.78 -19.58 -24.49
C ILE A 325 1.62 -19.77 -25.47
N THR A 326 1.00 -18.67 -25.92
CA THR A 326 -0.25 -18.67 -26.71
C THR A 326 -0.07 -18.26 -28.18
N ARG A 327 1.12 -17.79 -28.59
CA ARG A 327 1.38 -17.43 -29.99
C ARG A 327 1.12 -18.60 -30.95
N GLU A 328 0.77 -18.24 -32.17
CA GLU A 328 0.68 -19.17 -33.30
C GLU A 328 1.96 -19.14 -34.13
N VAL A 329 2.43 -20.32 -34.53
CA VAL A 329 3.45 -20.50 -35.58
C VAL A 329 2.83 -21.24 -36.76
N TYR A 330 3.32 -20.95 -37.96
CA TYR A 330 2.72 -21.45 -39.20
C TYR A 330 3.72 -22.35 -39.94
N THR A 331 3.27 -23.54 -40.34
CA THR A 331 4.10 -24.43 -41.18
C THR A 331 4.17 -23.92 -42.61
N ASP A 332 5.11 -24.45 -43.37
CA ASP A 332 5.32 -24.08 -44.76
C ASP A 332 4.10 -24.39 -45.66
N VAL A 333 4.07 -23.73 -46.81
CA VAL A 333 2.96 -23.83 -47.75
C VAL A 333 2.91 -25.22 -48.35
N MET A 334 1.82 -25.94 -48.11
CA MET A 334 1.60 -27.26 -48.68
C MET A 334 1.04 -27.13 -50.10
N ALA A 335 1.92 -27.25 -51.10
CA ALA A 335 1.60 -27.26 -52.52
C ALA A 335 2.57 -28.19 -53.30
N TYR A 336 2.54 -28.20 -54.63
CA TYR A 336 3.56 -28.92 -55.40
C TYR A 336 4.61 -27.92 -55.93
N ASP A 337 5.86 -28.19 -55.58
CA ASP A 337 6.97 -27.22 -55.44
C ASP A 337 7.72 -26.86 -56.76
N GLU A 338 7.61 -27.62 -57.85
CA GLU A 338 8.48 -27.38 -59.03
C GLU A 338 8.21 -26.05 -59.79
N TRP A 339 7.15 -25.30 -59.45
CA TRP A 339 6.91 -23.94 -59.97
C TRP A 339 5.80 -23.26 -59.17
N TYR A 340 6.14 -22.35 -58.27
CA TYR A 340 5.21 -21.30 -57.84
C TYR A 340 4.96 -20.39 -59.06
N PRO A 341 3.82 -20.48 -59.76
CA PRO A 341 3.63 -19.69 -60.97
C PRO A 341 3.53 -18.22 -60.55
N GLU A 342 4.35 -17.35 -61.16
CA GLU A 342 4.44 -15.92 -60.82
C GLU A 342 3.07 -15.22 -60.79
N GLU A 343 2.11 -15.72 -61.57
CA GLU A 343 0.77 -15.14 -61.72
C GLU A 343 -0.23 -15.49 -60.60
N VAL A 344 0.09 -16.40 -59.66
CA VAL A 344 -0.90 -16.90 -58.67
C VAL A 344 -1.06 -15.97 -57.45
N VAL A 345 0.00 -15.26 -57.04
CA VAL A 345 -0.04 -14.33 -55.90
C VAL A 345 0.18 -12.91 -56.40
N SER A 346 -0.79 -12.03 -56.20
CA SER A 346 -0.77 -10.64 -56.70
C SER A 346 0.14 -9.71 -55.90
N SER A 347 0.25 -9.93 -54.60
CA SER A 347 1.13 -9.16 -53.72
C SER A 347 1.49 -9.98 -52.48
N PHE A 348 2.68 -9.73 -51.93
CA PHE A 348 3.10 -10.32 -50.66
C PHE A 348 2.18 -9.91 -49.50
N THR A 349 1.77 -8.63 -49.44
CA THR A 349 0.90 -8.10 -48.37
C THR A 349 -0.46 -8.80 -48.35
N ASP A 350 -1.09 -8.99 -49.51
CA ASP A 350 -2.37 -9.71 -49.57
C ASP A 350 -2.20 -11.15 -49.10
N PHE A 351 -1.13 -11.81 -49.55
CA PHE A 351 -0.84 -13.19 -49.21
C PHE A 351 -0.63 -13.38 -47.70
N GLU A 352 0.24 -12.56 -47.09
CA GLU A 352 0.47 -12.53 -45.65
C GLU A 352 -0.82 -12.24 -44.86
N SER A 353 -1.63 -11.26 -45.29
CA SER A 353 -2.86 -10.88 -44.60
C SER A 353 -3.98 -11.94 -44.66
N ILE A 354 -3.95 -12.81 -45.67
CA ILE A 354 -4.95 -13.89 -45.84
C ILE A 354 -4.49 -15.15 -45.11
N LEU A 355 -3.22 -15.51 -45.25
CA LEU A 355 -2.65 -16.72 -44.64
C LEU A 355 -2.52 -16.58 -43.12
N ILE A 356 -2.11 -15.42 -42.62
CA ILE A 356 -1.94 -15.19 -41.19
C ILE A 356 -3.24 -14.72 -40.57
N ARG A 357 -3.63 -15.37 -39.47
CA ARG A 357 -4.84 -14.99 -38.74
C ARG A 357 -4.61 -13.63 -38.05
N PRO A 358 -5.57 -12.69 -38.11
CA PRO A 358 -5.47 -11.45 -37.34
C PRO A 358 -5.54 -11.75 -35.83
N PRO A 359 -4.94 -10.93 -34.95
CA PRO A 359 -4.94 -11.16 -33.50
C PRO A 359 -6.32 -11.53 -32.96
N HIS A 360 -6.40 -12.62 -32.19
CA HIS A 360 -7.66 -13.20 -31.74
C HIS A 360 -7.53 -13.80 -30.33
N LEU A 361 -8.67 -14.01 -29.67
CA LEU A 361 -8.70 -14.80 -28.45
C LEU A 361 -8.26 -16.23 -28.76
N TYR A 362 -7.59 -16.85 -27.80
CA TYR A 362 -7.14 -18.23 -27.87
C TYR A 362 -8.33 -19.17 -28.16
N ASP A 363 -8.17 -20.04 -29.16
CA ASP A 363 -9.18 -21.01 -29.55
C ASP A 363 -8.63 -22.42 -29.74
N LEU A 364 -9.56 -23.38 -29.68
CA LEU A 364 -9.32 -24.80 -29.71
C LEU A 364 -9.99 -25.40 -30.94
N LEU A 365 -9.21 -26.08 -31.77
CA LEU A 365 -9.72 -26.84 -32.91
C LEU A 365 -10.62 -27.99 -32.44
N GLU A 366 -11.80 -28.12 -33.05
CA GLU A 366 -12.76 -29.18 -32.76
C GLU A 366 -13.03 -30.07 -33.99
N ARG A 367 -13.20 -29.45 -35.16
CA ARG A 367 -13.56 -30.16 -36.40
C ARG A 367 -13.04 -29.45 -37.65
N ILE A 368 -12.71 -30.22 -38.68
CA ILE A 368 -12.52 -29.72 -40.04
C ILE A 368 -13.42 -30.51 -41.01
N ASP A 369 -14.26 -29.80 -41.75
CA ASP A 369 -15.12 -30.35 -42.81
C ASP A 369 -14.47 -30.07 -44.16
N PHE A 370 -13.87 -31.08 -44.78
CA PHE A 370 -13.10 -30.96 -46.03
C PHE A 370 -13.99 -31.07 -47.26
N TYR A 371 -13.87 -30.14 -48.19
CA TYR A 371 -14.56 -30.16 -49.46
C TYR A 371 -13.60 -30.54 -50.58
N THR A 372 -13.97 -31.58 -51.32
CA THR A 372 -13.19 -32.12 -52.43
C THR A 372 -13.80 -31.65 -53.75
N ASN A 373 -12.98 -31.17 -54.69
CA ASN A 373 -13.42 -30.84 -56.05
C ASN A 373 -12.54 -31.58 -57.07
N VAL A 374 -13.05 -31.68 -58.30
CA VAL A 374 -12.47 -32.42 -59.42
C VAL A 374 -11.76 -31.46 -60.36
N GLN A 375 -10.54 -31.82 -60.78
CA GLN A 375 -9.83 -31.16 -61.86
C GLN A 375 -9.28 -32.22 -62.82
N GLY A 376 -9.91 -32.39 -63.99
CA GLY A 376 -9.65 -33.54 -64.86
C GLY A 376 -10.21 -34.84 -64.26
N ASP A 377 -9.41 -35.91 -64.20
CA ASP A 377 -9.76 -37.21 -63.59
C ASP A 377 -9.30 -37.33 -62.12
N SER A 378 -8.87 -36.24 -61.50
CA SER A 378 -8.18 -36.24 -60.21
C SER A 378 -8.88 -35.35 -59.18
N TYR A 379 -8.92 -35.82 -57.94
CA TYR A 379 -9.60 -35.20 -56.80
C TYR A 379 -8.60 -34.50 -55.88
N ARG A 380 -9.02 -33.39 -55.26
CA ARG A 380 -8.17 -32.60 -54.33
C ARG A 380 -8.95 -31.83 -53.29
N TRP A 381 -8.26 -31.41 -52.24
CA TRP A 381 -8.77 -30.46 -51.24
C TRP A 381 -9.04 -29.10 -51.89
N ALA A 382 -10.32 -28.72 -52.00
CA ALA A 382 -10.76 -27.50 -52.67
C ALA A 382 -11.16 -26.37 -51.70
N GLY A 383 -11.59 -26.74 -50.50
CA GLY A 383 -11.95 -25.83 -49.41
C GLY A 383 -12.24 -26.60 -48.13
N HIS A 384 -12.44 -25.89 -47.02
CA HIS A 384 -12.84 -26.49 -45.75
C HIS A 384 -13.66 -25.53 -44.90
N LYS A 385 -14.45 -26.09 -43.99
CA LYS A 385 -14.97 -25.36 -42.83
C LYS A 385 -14.23 -25.83 -41.59
N ILE A 386 -13.75 -24.88 -40.81
CA ILE A 386 -13.08 -25.17 -39.54
C ILE A 386 -13.98 -24.73 -38.39
N THR A 387 -14.19 -25.63 -37.43
CA THR A 387 -14.96 -25.37 -36.22
C THR A 387 -14.02 -25.32 -35.02
N TYR A 388 -14.11 -24.25 -34.22
CA TYR A 388 -13.26 -24.01 -33.07
C TYR A 388 -14.05 -23.42 -31.88
N LYS A 389 -13.51 -23.53 -30.67
CA LYS A 389 -14.13 -23.01 -29.43
C LYS A 389 -13.15 -22.17 -28.61
N ARG A 390 -13.62 -21.12 -27.94
CA ARG A 390 -12.82 -20.27 -27.03
C ARG A 390 -12.73 -20.83 -25.60
N GLY A 391 -12.56 -22.14 -25.51
CA GLY A 391 -12.65 -22.92 -24.27
C GLY A 391 -13.52 -24.18 -24.46
N PRO A 392 -13.32 -25.24 -23.66
CA PRO A 392 -13.94 -26.55 -23.89
C PRO A 392 -15.47 -26.55 -23.73
N TYR A 393 -16.02 -25.60 -22.98
CA TYR A 393 -17.45 -25.45 -22.68
C TYR A 393 -18.12 -24.29 -23.42
N GLU A 394 -17.36 -23.60 -24.28
CA GLU A 394 -17.82 -22.41 -24.97
C GLU A 394 -18.50 -22.73 -26.31
N THR A 395 -19.21 -21.74 -26.83
CA THR A 395 -19.91 -21.86 -28.12
C THR A 395 -18.92 -22.08 -29.25
N ALA A 396 -19.25 -23.02 -30.15
CA ALA A 396 -18.45 -23.29 -31.33
C ALA A 396 -18.64 -22.20 -32.39
N HIS A 397 -17.54 -21.76 -32.98
CA HIS A 397 -17.49 -20.85 -34.12
C HIS A 397 -17.06 -21.63 -35.36
N THR A 398 -17.53 -21.21 -36.54
CA THR A 398 -17.14 -21.85 -37.80
C THR A 398 -16.66 -20.81 -38.81
N LYS A 399 -15.58 -21.11 -39.52
CA LYS A 399 -15.03 -20.29 -40.61
C LYS A 399 -14.83 -21.13 -41.87
N SER A 400 -15.22 -20.59 -43.01
CA SER A 400 -15.07 -21.24 -44.31
C SER A 400 -13.84 -20.71 -45.05
N TYR A 401 -13.13 -21.60 -45.74
CA TYR A 401 -12.02 -21.29 -46.63
C TYR A 401 -12.17 -22.02 -47.96
N GLY A 402 -11.77 -21.37 -49.06
CA GLY A 402 -11.83 -21.96 -50.39
C GLY A 402 -13.26 -22.30 -50.87
N ASP A 403 -13.35 -23.32 -51.71
CA ASP A 403 -14.62 -23.80 -52.27
C ASP A 403 -15.30 -24.78 -51.30
N THR A 404 -16.44 -24.38 -50.76
CA THR A 404 -17.21 -25.17 -49.78
C THR A 404 -18.54 -25.68 -50.35
N ALA A 405 -18.60 -25.84 -51.68
CA ALA A 405 -19.73 -26.46 -52.36
C ALA A 405 -19.65 -28.00 -52.32
N GLY A 406 -20.80 -28.67 -52.17
CA GLY A 406 -20.90 -30.14 -52.17
C GLY A 406 -21.02 -30.76 -50.77
N THR A 407 -20.79 -32.07 -50.68
CA THR A 407 -20.81 -32.83 -49.42
C THR A 407 -19.39 -32.91 -48.86
N PRO A 408 -19.13 -32.44 -47.63
CA PRO A 408 -17.80 -32.52 -47.06
C PRO A 408 -17.47 -33.91 -46.51
N THR A 409 -16.19 -34.19 -46.36
CA THR A 409 -15.66 -35.23 -45.47
C THR A 409 -15.38 -34.60 -44.12
N ASP A 410 -16.12 -34.97 -43.08
CA ASP A 410 -15.91 -34.42 -41.74
C ASP A 410 -14.83 -35.18 -40.97
N ILE A 411 -13.95 -34.43 -40.31
CA ILE A 411 -12.99 -34.96 -39.34
C ILE A 411 -13.20 -34.27 -38.00
N TYR A 412 -13.75 -35.01 -37.05
CA TYR A 412 -13.93 -34.58 -35.67
C TYR A 412 -12.76 -35.02 -34.79
N PHE A 413 -12.09 -34.05 -34.15
CA PHE A 413 -10.98 -34.27 -33.22
C PHE A 413 -11.43 -34.29 -31.76
N GLY A 414 -12.63 -33.75 -31.48
CA GLY A 414 -13.20 -33.67 -30.14
C GLY A 414 -12.29 -32.97 -29.13
N TYR A 415 -12.01 -33.63 -28.02
CA TYR A 415 -11.17 -33.12 -26.94
C TYR A 415 -9.68 -33.50 -27.06
N SER A 416 -9.29 -34.20 -28.12
CA SER A 416 -7.90 -34.62 -28.32
C SER A 416 -7.14 -33.61 -29.16
N ASP A 417 -5.92 -33.27 -28.72
CA ASP A 417 -5.02 -32.41 -29.48
C ASP A 417 -4.37 -33.19 -30.63
N VAL A 418 -4.29 -32.56 -31.80
CA VAL A 418 -3.48 -33.06 -32.94
C VAL A 418 -2.07 -32.54 -32.77
N VAL A 419 -1.10 -33.45 -32.68
CA VAL A 419 0.30 -33.15 -32.34
C VAL A 419 1.24 -33.24 -33.54
N SER A 420 0.80 -33.88 -34.63
CA SER A 420 1.59 -34.02 -35.85
C SER A 420 0.69 -34.26 -37.07
N THR A 421 1.15 -33.88 -38.25
CA THR A 421 0.48 -34.11 -39.53
C THR A 421 1.44 -34.59 -40.61
N ILE A 422 0.98 -35.52 -41.45
CA ILE A 422 1.64 -35.88 -42.72
C ILE A 422 0.70 -35.54 -43.87
N THR A 423 1.08 -34.58 -44.70
CA THR A 423 0.27 -34.09 -45.82
C THR A 423 0.95 -34.38 -47.16
N LYS A 424 0.16 -34.82 -48.13
CA LYS A 424 0.60 -35.10 -49.49
C LYS A 424 -0.02 -34.13 -50.48
N ALA A 425 0.81 -33.47 -51.27
CA ALA A 425 0.40 -32.63 -52.39
C ALA A 425 0.94 -33.18 -53.71
N THR A 426 0.25 -32.92 -54.83
CA THR A 426 0.63 -33.45 -56.15
C THR A 426 0.63 -32.37 -57.23
N ARG A 427 1.50 -32.55 -58.23
CA ARG A 427 1.63 -31.64 -59.38
C ARG A 427 0.37 -31.57 -60.23
N THR A 428 -0.21 -32.74 -60.50
CA THR A 428 -1.26 -32.92 -61.51
C THR A 428 -2.50 -32.09 -61.21
N VAL A 429 -2.81 -31.92 -59.92
CA VAL A 429 -3.96 -31.15 -59.44
C VAL A 429 -3.58 -29.91 -58.65
N TYR A 430 -2.30 -29.52 -58.64
CA TYR A 430 -1.80 -28.32 -57.96
C TYR A 430 -2.40 -28.12 -56.55
N GLY A 431 -2.37 -29.17 -55.72
CA GLY A 431 -3.02 -29.14 -54.41
C GLY A 431 -2.87 -30.41 -53.59
N VAL A 432 -3.37 -30.33 -52.35
CA VAL A 432 -3.35 -31.42 -51.37
C VAL A 432 -4.36 -32.50 -51.75
N VAL A 433 -3.90 -33.75 -51.73
CA VAL A 433 -4.74 -34.94 -52.04
C VAL A 433 -5.01 -35.79 -50.81
N LYS A 434 -4.15 -35.73 -49.79
CA LYS A 434 -4.28 -36.53 -48.57
C LYS A 434 -3.63 -35.80 -47.39
N SER A 435 -4.24 -35.87 -46.22
CA SER A 435 -3.63 -35.39 -44.97
C SER A 435 -4.00 -36.32 -43.82
N THR A 436 -2.99 -36.78 -43.09
CA THR A 436 -3.12 -37.64 -41.91
C THR A 436 -2.80 -36.83 -40.66
N PHE A 437 -3.71 -36.81 -39.69
CA PHE A 437 -3.61 -36.10 -38.43
C PHE A 437 -3.38 -37.09 -37.29
N TYR A 438 -2.28 -36.93 -36.55
CA TYR A 438 -1.93 -37.76 -35.39
C TYR A 438 -2.34 -37.05 -34.10
N GLN A 439 -3.16 -37.72 -33.30
CA GLN A 439 -3.66 -37.20 -32.04
C GLN A 439 -2.78 -37.65 -30.87
N VAL A 440 -2.76 -36.84 -29.81
CA VAL A 440 -2.01 -37.12 -28.58
C VAL A 440 -2.44 -38.43 -27.89
N ASN A 441 -3.69 -38.84 -28.06
CA ASN A 441 -4.22 -40.11 -27.54
C ASN A 441 -3.79 -41.35 -28.36
N GLY A 442 -2.95 -41.19 -29.39
CA GLY A 442 -2.47 -42.25 -30.26
C GLY A 442 -3.39 -42.58 -31.44
N GLU A 443 -4.57 -41.95 -31.54
CA GLU A 443 -5.45 -42.10 -32.70
C GLU A 443 -4.90 -41.34 -33.92
N LYS A 444 -5.26 -41.81 -35.12
CA LYS A 444 -5.07 -41.05 -36.36
C LYS A 444 -6.40 -40.81 -37.05
N ARG A 445 -6.52 -39.64 -37.68
CA ARG A 445 -7.64 -39.25 -38.55
C ARG A 445 -7.07 -38.88 -39.91
N GLU A 446 -7.82 -39.11 -40.97
CA GLU A 446 -7.29 -38.92 -42.33
C GLU A 446 -8.34 -38.34 -43.26
N TYR A 447 -7.92 -37.32 -44.00
CA TYR A 447 -8.60 -36.85 -45.19
C TYR A 447 -7.92 -37.48 -46.40
N ASP A 448 -8.70 -38.12 -47.27
CA ASP A 448 -8.22 -38.67 -48.55
C ASP A 448 -9.19 -38.25 -49.65
N ALA A 449 -8.67 -37.53 -50.64
CA ALA A 449 -9.44 -37.13 -51.82
C ALA A 449 -9.74 -38.31 -52.76
N ASN A 450 -9.12 -39.47 -52.55
CA ASN A 450 -9.19 -40.67 -53.41
C ASN A 450 -8.72 -40.40 -54.85
N SER A 451 -7.66 -39.60 -55.01
CA SER A 451 -7.08 -39.32 -56.33
C SER A 451 -6.37 -40.56 -56.89
N VAL A 452 -6.69 -40.97 -58.12
CA VAL A 452 -6.21 -42.22 -58.74
C VAL A 452 -5.14 -41.92 -59.80
N GLY A 453 -3.88 -42.37 -59.64
CA GLY A 453 -2.82 -42.31 -60.66
C GLY A 453 -1.38 -42.30 -60.11
N ASN A 454 -0.38 -42.57 -60.97
CA ASN A 454 1.05 -42.49 -60.62
C ASN A 454 1.52 -41.03 -60.72
N TYR A 455 1.54 -40.33 -59.59
CA TYR A 455 1.88 -38.90 -59.54
C TYR A 455 3.22 -38.65 -58.86
N ARG A 456 3.89 -37.55 -59.21
CA ARG A 456 4.93 -36.99 -58.36
C ARG A 456 4.27 -36.36 -57.14
N GLU A 457 4.63 -36.85 -55.96
CA GLU A 457 4.10 -36.39 -54.67
C GLU A 457 5.15 -35.55 -53.94
N ALA A 458 4.70 -34.46 -53.33
CA ALA A 458 5.41 -33.73 -52.29
C ALA A 458 4.84 -34.14 -50.93
N ILE A 459 5.72 -34.52 -49.99
CA ILE A 459 5.34 -34.93 -48.62
C ILE A 459 5.79 -33.86 -47.64
N TYR A 460 4.83 -33.38 -46.85
CA TYR A 460 5.02 -32.42 -45.77
C TYR A 460 4.79 -33.13 -44.44
N ASP A 461 5.85 -33.30 -43.65
CA ASP A 461 5.79 -33.81 -42.28
C ASP A 461 6.01 -32.65 -41.32
N SER A 462 5.01 -32.35 -40.49
CA SER A 462 5.09 -31.24 -39.54
C SER A 462 6.22 -31.43 -38.53
N ASN A 463 6.66 -32.66 -38.26
CA ASN A 463 7.73 -32.93 -37.29
C ASN A 463 9.10 -32.42 -37.75
N ASN A 464 9.28 -32.18 -39.05
CA ASN A 464 10.51 -31.58 -39.58
C ASN A 464 10.60 -30.08 -39.25
N GLU A 465 9.46 -29.42 -39.04
CA GLU A 465 9.38 -27.99 -38.72
C GLU A 465 9.09 -27.74 -37.24
N LEU A 466 8.36 -28.66 -36.60
CA LEU A 466 7.91 -28.62 -35.21
C LEU A 466 8.22 -29.98 -34.55
N PRO A 467 9.46 -30.19 -34.09
CA PRO A 467 9.89 -31.49 -33.59
C PRO A 467 9.12 -31.93 -32.34
N LEU A 468 8.91 -33.24 -32.25
CA LEU A 468 8.46 -33.93 -31.06
C LEU A 468 9.65 -34.26 -30.15
N GLY A 469 9.39 -34.35 -28.84
CA GLY A 469 10.33 -34.89 -27.86
C GLY A 469 10.64 -36.38 -28.10
N THR A 470 11.55 -36.90 -27.29
CA THR A 470 12.15 -38.23 -27.47
C THR A 470 11.80 -39.24 -26.37
N SER A 471 10.83 -38.93 -25.49
CA SER A 471 10.43 -39.80 -24.38
C SER A 471 9.64 -41.05 -24.81
N GLY A 472 9.04 -41.02 -26.01
CA GLY A 472 8.18 -42.08 -26.55
C GLY A 472 6.72 -41.96 -26.11
N ASN A 473 6.36 -40.95 -25.32
CA ASN A 473 4.99 -40.61 -24.96
C ASN A 473 4.58 -39.31 -25.69
N LEU A 474 3.61 -39.39 -26.59
CA LEU A 474 3.16 -38.24 -27.40
C LEU A 474 2.65 -37.05 -26.57
N ASP A 475 2.13 -37.27 -25.35
CA ASP A 475 1.67 -36.17 -24.49
C ASP A 475 2.83 -35.45 -23.81
N ASP A 476 3.88 -36.18 -23.45
CA ASP A 476 5.11 -35.61 -22.87
C ASP A 476 6.01 -35.00 -23.97
N ASP A 477 5.97 -35.56 -25.18
CA ASP A 477 6.82 -35.19 -26.31
C ASP A 477 6.27 -34.03 -27.14
N ARG A 478 4.97 -33.74 -27.08
CA ARG A 478 4.40 -32.67 -27.91
C ARG A 478 4.93 -31.29 -27.51
N SER A 479 5.48 -30.59 -28.48
CA SER A 479 5.81 -29.17 -28.36
C SER A 479 4.63 -28.27 -28.74
N HIS A 480 3.84 -28.73 -29.71
CA HIS A 480 2.77 -27.96 -30.33
C HIS A 480 1.50 -28.78 -30.49
N LYS A 481 0.42 -28.07 -30.77
CA LYS A 481 -0.83 -28.66 -31.22
C LYS A 481 -1.45 -27.81 -32.34
N LEU A 482 -2.08 -28.49 -33.29
CA LEU A 482 -2.78 -27.86 -34.38
C LEU A 482 -3.95 -27.04 -33.81
N CYS A 483 -3.98 -25.74 -34.10
CA CYS A 483 -5.08 -24.86 -33.71
C CYS A 483 -5.95 -24.45 -34.91
N HIS A 484 -5.38 -24.34 -36.11
CA HIS A 484 -6.13 -23.89 -37.28
C HIS A 484 -5.54 -24.38 -38.61
N ALA A 485 -6.32 -24.30 -39.68
CA ALA A 485 -5.87 -24.51 -41.05
C ALA A 485 -6.40 -23.36 -41.94
N VAL A 486 -5.53 -22.78 -42.75
CA VAL A 486 -5.86 -21.67 -43.65
C VAL A 486 -5.62 -22.08 -45.09
N LEU A 487 -6.51 -21.68 -45.99
CA LEU A 487 -6.38 -21.93 -47.42
C LEU A 487 -6.48 -20.62 -48.19
N TYR A 488 -5.46 -20.35 -49.01
CA TYR A 488 -5.47 -19.30 -50.02
C TYR A 488 -5.72 -19.91 -51.40
N LYS A 489 -6.66 -19.32 -52.15
CA LYS A 489 -6.93 -19.66 -53.54
C LYS A 489 -7.32 -18.39 -54.29
N LYS A 490 -6.59 -18.06 -55.35
CA LYS A 490 -6.93 -16.96 -56.24
C LYS A 490 -8.09 -17.36 -57.16
N ASP A 491 -8.98 -16.41 -57.47
CA ASP A 491 -10.12 -16.65 -58.36
C ASP A 491 -9.68 -17.25 -59.70
N LYS A 492 -10.33 -18.36 -60.09
CA LYS A 492 -10.05 -19.16 -61.29
C LYS A 492 -8.67 -19.85 -61.34
N SER A 493 -7.83 -19.69 -60.32
CA SER A 493 -6.59 -20.45 -60.19
C SER A 493 -6.90 -21.91 -59.86
N PRO A 494 -6.23 -22.88 -60.50
CA PRO A 494 -6.26 -24.24 -60.00
C PRO A 494 -5.56 -24.30 -58.65
N THR A 495 -4.40 -23.68 -58.45
CA THR A 495 -3.61 -23.87 -57.22
C THR A 495 -4.31 -23.38 -55.94
N ALA A 496 -4.35 -24.24 -54.92
CA ALA A 496 -4.76 -23.90 -53.56
C ALA A 496 -3.58 -24.10 -52.61
N TYR A 497 -3.22 -23.04 -51.90
CA TYR A 497 -2.14 -23.05 -50.90
C TYR A 497 -2.76 -23.28 -49.53
N VAL A 498 -2.33 -24.34 -48.84
CA VAL A 498 -2.79 -24.65 -47.48
C VAL A 498 -1.63 -24.49 -46.51
N ILE A 499 -1.89 -23.88 -45.36
CA ILE A 499 -0.96 -23.86 -44.23
C ILE A 499 -1.67 -24.32 -42.95
N TYR A 500 -0.90 -24.84 -42.02
CA TYR A 500 -1.35 -25.13 -40.67
C TYR A 500 -0.84 -24.09 -39.68
N SER A 501 -1.71 -23.73 -38.73
CA SER A 501 -1.38 -22.92 -37.57
C SER A 501 -1.28 -23.80 -36.34
N TRP A 502 -0.23 -23.58 -35.55
CA TRP A 502 0.11 -24.37 -34.39
C TRP A 502 0.32 -23.48 -33.18
N THR A 503 -0.27 -23.85 -32.05
CA THR A 503 -0.03 -23.19 -30.75
C THR A 503 0.81 -24.08 -29.86
N HIS A 504 1.58 -23.49 -28.94
CA HIS A 504 2.44 -24.26 -28.05
C HIS A 504 1.61 -25.13 -27.08
N ALA A 505 2.09 -26.33 -26.76
CA ALA A 505 1.38 -27.29 -25.91
C ALA A 505 1.07 -26.74 -24.51
N SER A 506 1.93 -25.83 -23.99
CA SER A 506 1.70 -25.15 -22.69
C SER A 506 0.40 -24.35 -22.63
N ALA A 507 -0.12 -23.87 -23.77
CA ALA A 507 -1.44 -23.26 -23.81
C ALA A 507 -2.49 -24.37 -23.76
N GLY A 508 -2.72 -24.95 -22.59
CA GLY A 508 -3.68 -26.02 -22.36
C GLY A 508 -5.13 -25.65 -22.74
N ARG A 509 -5.99 -26.66 -22.84
CA ARG A 509 -7.42 -26.48 -23.16
C ARG A 509 -8.19 -25.78 -22.05
N ILE A 510 -7.80 -26.00 -20.80
CA ILE A 510 -8.48 -25.50 -19.60
C ILE A 510 -7.63 -24.41 -18.93
N ASN A 511 -8.28 -23.37 -18.41
CA ASN A 511 -7.64 -22.36 -17.57
C ASN A 511 -7.59 -22.86 -16.12
N GLU A 512 -6.60 -23.69 -15.82
CA GLU A 512 -6.40 -24.24 -14.49
C GLU A 512 -5.85 -23.20 -13.51
N VAL A 513 -6.37 -23.23 -12.28
CA VAL A 513 -5.86 -22.50 -11.11
C VAL A 513 -5.53 -23.52 -10.02
N PHE A 514 -4.27 -23.51 -9.59
CA PHE A 514 -3.69 -24.50 -8.67
C PHE A 514 -3.50 -23.94 -7.27
N GLY A 515 -3.78 -24.74 -6.24
CA GLY A 515 -3.58 -24.35 -4.85
C GLY A 515 -2.15 -24.40 -4.34
N ASP A 516 -1.21 -24.95 -5.12
CA ASP A 516 0.20 -25.12 -4.74
C ASP A 516 1.19 -24.47 -5.71
N LYS A 517 0.69 -23.76 -6.73
CA LYS A 517 1.50 -23.13 -7.79
C LYS A 517 0.93 -21.78 -8.23
N ILE A 518 1.81 -20.87 -8.62
CA ILE A 518 1.42 -19.62 -9.28
C ILE A 518 0.83 -19.96 -10.66
N SER A 519 -0.43 -19.60 -10.86
CA SER A 519 -1.15 -19.91 -12.10
C SER A 519 -1.16 -18.67 -13.00
N GLN A 520 -0.31 -18.63 -14.03
CA GLN A 520 -0.33 -17.54 -15.03
C GLN A 520 -1.36 -17.82 -16.12
N LEU A 521 -2.28 -16.88 -16.34
CA LEU A 521 -3.29 -16.91 -17.39
C LEU A 521 -3.10 -15.70 -18.32
N PRO A 522 -2.65 -15.90 -19.56
CA PRO A 522 -2.60 -14.85 -20.57
C PRO A 522 -3.99 -14.26 -20.84
N ALA A 523 -4.05 -12.95 -21.05
CA ALA A 523 -5.27 -12.18 -21.30
C ALA A 523 -6.08 -12.71 -22.49
N VAL A 524 -5.40 -13.20 -23.51
CA VAL A 524 -6.03 -13.79 -24.69
C VAL A 524 -6.72 -15.13 -24.43
N LYS A 525 -6.56 -15.74 -23.25
CA LYS A 525 -7.34 -16.93 -22.83
C LYS A 525 -8.68 -16.59 -22.17
N MET A 526 -9.08 -15.32 -22.16
CA MET A 526 -10.47 -14.94 -21.95
C MET A 526 -11.36 -15.56 -23.04
N TYR A 527 -12.59 -15.92 -22.71
CA TYR A 527 -13.53 -16.49 -23.69
C TYR A 527 -14.35 -15.40 -24.40
N ASP A 528 -14.53 -14.25 -23.75
CA ASP A 528 -15.25 -13.10 -24.27
C ASP A 528 -14.63 -11.77 -23.82
N LEU A 529 -14.82 -10.71 -24.61
CA LEU A 529 -14.27 -9.37 -24.38
C LEU A 529 -15.39 -8.36 -24.14
N GLY A 530 -15.11 -7.34 -23.32
CA GLY A 530 -16.00 -6.18 -23.20
C GLY A 530 -16.04 -5.34 -24.50
N GLY A 531 -17.15 -4.66 -24.77
CA GLY A 531 -17.44 -4.10 -26.11
C GLY A 531 -16.44 -3.09 -26.70
N SER A 532 -15.57 -2.44 -25.91
CA SER A 532 -14.51 -1.53 -26.40
C SER A 532 -13.10 -2.12 -26.27
N THR A 533 -13.01 -3.40 -25.99
CA THR A 533 -11.77 -4.14 -25.74
C THR A 533 -11.46 -5.02 -26.94
N THR A 534 -10.20 -5.04 -27.39
CA THR A 534 -9.77 -5.83 -28.56
C THR A 534 -8.51 -6.61 -28.27
N VAL A 535 -8.27 -7.67 -29.04
CA VAL A 535 -6.95 -8.34 -29.07
C VAL A 535 -6.04 -7.57 -30.02
N VAL A 536 -4.78 -7.41 -29.63
CA VAL A 536 -3.74 -6.75 -30.44
C VAL A 536 -2.48 -7.59 -30.46
N LYS A 537 -1.71 -7.45 -31.54
CA LYS A 537 -0.46 -8.19 -31.72
C LYS A 537 0.50 -7.93 -30.57
N GLY A 538 1.04 -8.99 -29.98
CA GLY A 538 2.01 -8.88 -28.89
C GLY A 538 3.36 -8.29 -29.35
N PRO A 539 4.15 -7.70 -28.44
CA PRO A 539 5.45 -7.09 -28.72
C PRO A 539 6.59 -8.11 -28.84
N LYS A 540 6.28 -9.36 -29.23
CA LYS A 540 7.21 -10.50 -29.42
C LYS A 540 7.79 -11.15 -28.16
N PHE A 541 7.84 -10.47 -27.02
CA PHE A 541 8.41 -11.00 -25.77
C PHE A 541 7.38 -11.46 -24.73
N THR A 542 6.10 -11.54 -25.09
CA THR A 542 5.00 -11.93 -24.19
C THR A 542 4.56 -13.39 -24.38
N GLY A 543 5.12 -14.09 -25.36
CA GLY A 543 4.74 -15.46 -25.71
C GLY A 543 3.38 -15.55 -26.41
N GLY A 544 2.76 -14.42 -26.76
CA GLY A 544 1.45 -14.32 -27.41
C GLY A 544 0.94 -12.88 -27.51
N ASP A 545 -0.31 -12.76 -27.95
CA ASP A 545 -0.99 -11.47 -28.13
C ASP A 545 -1.51 -10.87 -26.81
N LEU A 546 -1.93 -9.60 -26.87
CA LEU A 546 -2.37 -8.81 -25.71
C LEU A 546 -3.85 -8.43 -25.83
N VAL A 547 -4.46 -8.09 -24.68
CA VAL A 547 -5.78 -7.47 -24.63
C VAL A 547 -5.63 -5.97 -24.41
N LYS A 548 -6.22 -5.16 -25.28
CA LYS A 548 -6.13 -3.70 -25.28
C LYS A 548 -7.46 -3.04 -25.04
N ARG A 549 -7.47 -1.98 -24.22
CA ARG A 549 -8.61 -1.08 -24.06
C ARG A 549 -8.15 0.38 -24.06
N LYS A 550 -8.89 1.25 -24.74
CA LYS A 550 -8.65 2.70 -24.74
C LYS A 550 -9.26 3.36 -23.50
N ALA A 551 -8.66 4.45 -23.01
CA ALA A 551 -9.21 5.25 -21.91
C ALA A 551 -10.65 5.72 -22.19
N SER A 552 -11.52 5.59 -21.19
CA SER A 552 -12.91 6.10 -21.20
C SER A 552 -13.31 6.52 -19.78
N SER A 553 -14.08 7.60 -19.64
CA SER A 553 -14.34 8.29 -18.35
C SER A 553 -14.93 7.41 -17.23
N GLY A 554 -15.59 6.29 -17.55
CA GLY A 554 -16.11 5.32 -16.57
C GLY A 554 -15.38 3.97 -16.55
N GLY A 555 -14.23 3.85 -17.20
CA GLY A 555 -13.53 2.58 -17.38
C GLY A 555 -14.33 1.58 -18.23
N GLY A 556 -14.29 0.30 -17.84
CA GLY A 556 -15.14 -0.75 -18.39
C GLY A 556 -14.48 -2.12 -18.44
N VAL A 557 -15.28 -3.11 -18.82
CA VAL A 557 -14.88 -4.53 -18.83
C VAL A 557 -13.81 -4.80 -19.87
N LEU A 558 -12.72 -5.44 -19.45
CA LEU A 558 -11.70 -5.99 -20.35
C LEU A 558 -12.24 -7.29 -20.95
N GLY A 559 -12.61 -8.26 -20.12
CA GLY A 559 -13.21 -9.51 -20.57
C GLY A 559 -13.43 -10.50 -19.43
N TYR A 560 -13.72 -11.73 -19.82
CA TYR A 560 -14.15 -12.80 -18.92
C TYR A 560 -13.29 -14.05 -19.08
N TYR A 561 -12.83 -14.59 -17.96
CA TYR A 561 -12.23 -15.92 -17.89
C TYR A 561 -13.23 -16.93 -17.37
N LYS A 562 -13.13 -18.14 -17.93
CA LYS A 562 -13.70 -19.36 -17.36
C LYS A 562 -12.53 -20.19 -16.86
N CYS A 563 -12.44 -20.37 -15.55
CA CYS A 563 -11.34 -21.10 -14.90
C CYS A 563 -11.81 -22.47 -14.41
N ASN A 564 -10.85 -23.36 -14.12
CA ASN A 564 -11.07 -24.61 -13.40
C ASN A 564 -10.16 -24.62 -12.16
N VAL A 565 -10.75 -24.65 -10.98
CA VAL A 565 -10.02 -24.58 -9.70
C VAL A 565 -9.86 -26.00 -9.18
N ALA A 566 -8.61 -26.44 -9.05
CA ALA A 566 -8.25 -27.79 -8.61
C ALA A 566 -7.76 -27.80 -7.15
N SER A 567 -8.36 -26.98 -6.29
CA SER A 567 -8.00 -26.81 -4.88
C SER A 567 -9.24 -26.78 -4.00
N SER A 568 -9.08 -27.07 -2.70
CA SER A 568 -10.15 -26.93 -1.72
C SER A 568 -10.70 -25.50 -1.67
N ASP A 569 -11.99 -25.36 -1.34
CA ASP A 569 -12.65 -24.05 -1.15
C ASP A 569 -11.92 -23.13 -0.15
N ALA A 570 -11.18 -23.68 0.82
CA ALA A 570 -10.41 -22.91 1.80
C ALA A 570 -9.09 -22.31 1.27
N GLN A 571 -8.69 -22.64 0.04
CA GLN A 571 -7.43 -22.12 -0.52
C GLN A 571 -7.59 -20.64 -0.88
N LYS A 572 -6.83 -19.78 -0.20
CA LYS A 572 -6.76 -18.36 -0.50
C LYS A 572 -5.74 -18.07 -1.60
N TYR A 573 -6.02 -17.04 -2.37
CA TYR A 573 -5.18 -16.53 -3.44
C TYR A 573 -5.01 -15.03 -3.28
N ARG A 574 -3.87 -14.53 -3.72
CA ARG A 574 -3.68 -13.11 -4.05
C ARG A 574 -3.51 -12.97 -5.57
N LEU A 575 -3.83 -11.78 -6.09
CA LEU A 575 -3.76 -11.50 -7.52
C LEU A 575 -2.52 -10.68 -7.85
N ARG A 576 -1.89 -11.00 -8.98
CA ARG A 576 -0.91 -10.13 -9.64
C ARG A 576 -1.26 -9.99 -11.12
N ILE A 577 -1.03 -8.82 -11.69
CA ILE A 577 -1.21 -8.59 -13.13
C ILE A 577 0.10 -8.11 -13.75
N ARG A 578 0.36 -8.52 -14.99
CA ARG A 578 1.40 -7.90 -15.83
C ARG A 578 0.72 -7.07 -16.90
N TYR A 579 1.03 -5.79 -16.95
CA TYR A 579 0.34 -4.83 -17.80
C TYR A 579 1.28 -3.72 -18.28
N CYS A 580 0.86 -3.02 -19.34
CA CYS A 580 1.46 -1.80 -19.82
C CYS A 580 0.35 -0.74 -19.95
N SER A 581 0.55 0.47 -19.44
CA SER A 581 -0.48 1.52 -19.44
C SER A 581 0.09 2.93 -19.64
N ASP A 582 -0.61 3.73 -20.43
CA ASP A 582 -0.32 5.16 -20.63
C ASP A 582 -0.89 6.06 -19.51
N PHE A 583 -1.80 5.52 -18.70
CA PHE A 583 -2.50 6.24 -17.64
C PHE A 583 -2.58 5.42 -16.34
N SER A 584 -2.89 6.10 -15.23
CA SER A 584 -3.18 5.46 -13.94
C SER A 584 -4.69 5.26 -13.78
N GLY A 585 -5.12 4.37 -12.90
CA GLY A 585 -6.55 4.13 -12.69
C GLY A 585 -6.82 3.03 -11.67
N ILE A 586 -8.07 2.59 -11.61
CA ILE A 586 -8.51 1.49 -10.73
C ILE A 586 -8.62 0.21 -11.55
N PHE A 587 -7.98 -0.86 -11.09
CA PHE A 587 -8.20 -2.21 -11.61
C PHE A 587 -9.27 -2.91 -10.80
N ARG A 588 -10.16 -3.64 -11.47
CA ARG A 588 -11.27 -4.36 -10.84
C ARG A 588 -11.30 -5.83 -11.27
N MET A 589 -11.57 -6.71 -10.33
CA MET A 589 -11.87 -8.11 -10.58
C MET A 589 -13.13 -8.52 -9.82
N GLN A 590 -14.03 -9.21 -10.51
CA GLN A 590 -15.18 -9.86 -9.91
C GLN A 590 -15.09 -11.37 -10.07
N VAL A 591 -15.40 -12.10 -9.00
CA VAL A 591 -15.55 -13.56 -9.00
C VAL A 591 -17.03 -13.87 -8.81
N ASN A 592 -17.62 -14.59 -9.76
CA ASN A 592 -19.05 -14.95 -9.74
C ASN A 592 -20.00 -13.74 -9.51
N GLY A 593 -19.62 -12.57 -10.02
CA GLY A 593 -20.39 -11.32 -9.89
C GLY A 593 -20.16 -10.52 -8.61
N VAL A 594 -19.34 -11.01 -7.68
CA VAL A 594 -18.96 -10.28 -6.45
C VAL A 594 -17.64 -9.56 -6.68
N GLU A 595 -17.56 -8.27 -6.33
CA GLU A 595 -16.32 -7.50 -6.40
C GLU A 595 -15.32 -7.99 -5.36
N THR A 596 -14.16 -8.43 -5.85
CA THR A 596 -13.13 -9.11 -5.03
C THR A 596 -11.85 -8.28 -4.96
N ILE A 597 -11.49 -7.62 -6.07
CA ILE A 597 -10.34 -6.71 -6.14
C ILE A 597 -10.85 -5.36 -6.66
N GLN A 598 -10.51 -4.29 -5.96
CA GLN A 598 -10.63 -2.91 -6.42
C GLN A 598 -9.45 -2.12 -5.86
N ALA A 599 -8.48 -1.77 -6.70
CA ALA A 599 -7.30 -1.04 -6.25
C ALA A 599 -6.60 -0.30 -7.38
N ASP A 600 -5.82 0.72 -7.02
CA ASP A 600 -5.10 1.54 -7.98
C ASP A 600 -3.96 0.78 -8.68
N TYR A 601 -3.74 1.15 -9.94
CA TYR A 601 -2.54 0.87 -10.73
C TYR A 601 -2.00 2.18 -11.32
N SER A 602 -0.70 2.21 -11.59
CA SER A 602 -0.01 3.39 -12.11
C SER A 602 0.25 3.27 -13.62
N SER A 603 0.41 4.39 -14.31
CA SER A 603 0.98 4.37 -15.67
C SER A 603 2.39 3.77 -15.65
N THR A 604 2.74 3.05 -16.71
CA THR A 604 4.03 2.33 -16.82
C THR A 604 4.89 2.85 -17.96
N ARG A 605 4.32 3.62 -18.89
CA ARG A 605 5.05 4.30 -19.96
C ARG A 605 4.38 5.62 -20.35
N ASP A 606 5.11 6.45 -21.10
CA ASP A 606 4.54 7.59 -21.81
C ASP A 606 3.86 7.10 -23.10
N SER A 607 2.67 7.61 -23.41
CA SER A 607 1.93 7.31 -24.64
C SER A 607 2.74 7.49 -25.94
N THR A 608 3.72 8.40 -25.94
CA THR A 608 4.60 8.70 -27.08
C THR A 608 5.80 7.75 -27.22
N SER A 609 6.09 6.96 -26.18
CA SER A 609 7.22 6.03 -26.16
C SER A 609 6.89 4.71 -26.87
N THR A 610 7.89 4.14 -27.55
CA THR A 610 7.79 2.81 -28.13
C THR A 610 7.69 1.75 -27.04
N MET A 611 6.76 0.81 -27.20
CA MET A 611 6.57 -0.30 -26.27
C MET A 611 7.79 -1.23 -26.26
N SER A 612 8.43 -1.33 -25.10
CA SER A 612 9.61 -2.16 -24.82
C SER A 612 9.36 -3.10 -23.64
N SER A 613 10.31 -3.98 -23.30
CA SER A 613 10.19 -4.87 -22.14
C SER A 613 9.92 -4.09 -20.84
N GLU A 614 10.63 -2.98 -20.64
CA GLU A 614 10.53 -2.11 -19.46
C GLU A 614 9.15 -1.46 -19.31
N SER A 615 8.39 -1.34 -20.41
CA SER A 615 7.05 -0.76 -20.43
C SER A 615 6.02 -1.64 -19.68
N PHE A 616 6.32 -2.93 -19.50
CA PHE A 616 5.48 -3.86 -18.76
C PHE A 616 5.89 -3.92 -17.30
N LYS A 617 4.93 -3.67 -16.39
CA LYS A 617 5.15 -3.78 -14.94
C LYS A 617 4.17 -4.77 -14.33
N PHE A 618 4.55 -5.24 -13.15
CA PHE A 618 3.69 -6.05 -12.31
C PHE A 618 2.96 -5.18 -11.30
N ARG A 619 1.65 -5.39 -11.15
CA ARG A 619 0.87 -4.87 -10.02
C ARG A 619 0.36 -6.05 -9.20
N GLU A 620 0.85 -6.13 -7.97
CA GLU A 620 0.42 -7.11 -6.98
C GLU A 620 -0.63 -6.50 -6.05
N PHE A 621 -1.68 -7.26 -5.76
CA PHE A 621 -2.79 -6.87 -4.88
C PHE A 621 -2.69 -7.67 -3.58
N THR A 622 -2.72 -6.98 -2.43
CA THR A 622 -2.54 -7.61 -1.11
C THR A 622 -3.81 -8.30 -0.60
N THR A 623 -4.97 -7.96 -1.14
CA THR A 623 -6.25 -8.60 -0.79
C THR A 623 -6.22 -10.08 -1.15
N THR A 624 -6.40 -10.93 -0.13
CA THR A 624 -6.57 -12.37 -0.33
C THR A 624 -8.04 -12.70 -0.57
N PHE A 625 -8.31 -13.67 -1.43
CA PHE A 625 -9.66 -14.15 -1.74
C PHE A 625 -9.68 -15.65 -1.99
N GLU A 626 -10.85 -16.26 -1.81
CA GLU A 626 -11.07 -17.68 -2.08
C GLU A 626 -11.68 -17.86 -3.47
N LEU A 627 -11.35 -18.98 -4.11
CA LEU A 627 -12.00 -19.43 -5.33
C LEU A 627 -12.66 -20.77 -5.05
N SER A 628 -13.98 -20.83 -5.17
CA SER A 628 -14.72 -22.08 -4.99
C SER A 628 -14.28 -23.14 -6.00
N GLU A 629 -14.22 -24.39 -5.54
CA GLU A 629 -13.94 -25.56 -6.35
C GLU A 629 -14.93 -25.64 -7.54
N GLY A 630 -14.40 -26.01 -8.71
CA GLY A 630 -15.17 -26.06 -9.96
C GLY A 630 -14.83 -24.93 -10.91
N THR A 631 -15.84 -24.27 -11.50
CA THR A 631 -15.65 -23.37 -12.66
C THR A 631 -16.10 -21.93 -12.44
N PRO A 632 -15.41 -21.15 -11.58
CA PRO A 632 -15.78 -19.75 -11.33
C PRO A 632 -15.69 -18.91 -12.61
N SER A 633 -16.62 -17.97 -12.74
CA SER A 633 -16.58 -16.91 -13.75
C SER A 633 -15.82 -15.72 -13.20
N ILE A 634 -14.77 -15.28 -13.90
CA ILE A 634 -13.93 -14.16 -13.47
C ILE A 634 -14.04 -13.05 -14.50
N MET A 635 -14.60 -11.91 -14.09
CA MET A 635 -14.62 -10.70 -14.91
C MET A 635 -13.47 -9.79 -14.49
N VAL A 636 -12.75 -9.26 -15.47
CA VAL A 636 -11.70 -8.27 -15.25
C VAL A 636 -12.08 -6.95 -15.92
N ALA A 637 -11.90 -5.83 -15.22
CA ALA A 637 -12.31 -4.50 -15.70
C ALA A 637 -11.39 -3.39 -15.20
N LEU A 638 -11.53 -2.21 -15.82
CA LEU A 638 -10.98 -0.95 -15.33
C LEU A 638 -12.11 -0.12 -14.72
N GLY A 639 -11.85 0.52 -13.58
CA GLY A 639 -12.74 1.48 -12.93
C GLY A 639 -12.43 2.91 -13.37
N SER A 640 -12.37 3.84 -12.41
CA SER A 640 -11.96 5.23 -12.67
C SER A 640 -10.58 5.28 -13.35
N ILE A 641 -10.47 6.11 -14.38
CA ILE A 641 -9.25 6.29 -15.18
C ILE A 641 -8.75 7.72 -15.00
N TYR A 642 -7.45 7.87 -14.78
CA TYR A 642 -6.75 9.13 -14.55
C TYR A 642 -5.74 9.38 -15.69
N GLY A 643 -6.25 9.80 -16.85
CA GLY A 643 -5.43 10.13 -18.03
C GLY A 643 -6.07 9.66 -19.35
N GLU A 644 -5.29 9.80 -20.43
CA GLU A 644 -5.65 9.34 -21.78
C GLU A 644 -4.66 8.29 -22.28
N GLY A 645 -4.99 7.60 -23.36
CA GLY A 645 -4.14 6.59 -24.00
C GLY A 645 -4.73 5.19 -23.92
N GLU A 646 -3.86 4.19 -23.83
CA GLU A 646 -4.21 2.78 -23.94
C GLU A 646 -3.69 1.95 -22.76
N PHE A 647 -4.50 0.98 -22.35
CA PHE A 647 -4.16 -0.05 -21.37
C PHE A 647 -4.03 -1.40 -22.07
N TYR A 648 -2.94 -2.10 -21.78
CA TYR A 648 -2.60 -3.40 -22.32
C TYR A 648 -2.44 -4.41 -21.19
N LEU A 649 -3.25 -5.48 -21.21
CA LEU A 649 -3.12 -6.61 -20.31
C LEU A 649 -2.38 -7.75 -21.01
N ASP A 650 -1.28 -8.19 -20.42
CA ASP A 650 -0.55 -9.39 -20.86
C ASP A 650 -1.15 -10.63 -20.19
N ARG A 651 -1.16 -10.66 -18.85
CA ARG A 651 -1.63 -11.81 -18.08
C ARG A 651 -2.07 -11.44 -16.68
N ILE A 652 -2.86 -12.32 -16.09
CA ILE A 652 -3.17 -12.35 -14.66
C ILE A 652 -2.51 -13.57 -14.01
N GLU A 653 -2.15 -13.46 -12.75
CA GLU A 653 -1.48 -14.49 -11.98
C GLU A 653 -2.21 -14.71 -10.65
N PHE A 654 -2.73 -15.92 -10.44
CA PHE A 654 -3.28 -16.35 -9.17
C PHE A 654 -2.15 -16.97 -8.34
N ILE A 655 -1.88 -16.38 -7.19
CA ILE A 655 -0.76 -16.78 -6.33
C ILE A 655 -1.36 -17.38 -5.06
N PRO A 656 -1.26 -18.70 -4.86
CA PRO A 656 -1.78 -19.32 -3.65
C PRO A 656 -0.98 -18.82 -2.45
N VAL A 657 -1.69 -18.47 -1.39
CA VAL A 657 -1.10 -18.09 -0.12
C VAL A 657 -1.25 -19.22 0.89
N ASP A 658 -0.30 -19.35 1.81
CA ASP A 658 -0.40 -20.35 2.87
C ASP A 658 -1.51 -19.99 3.88
N VAL A 659 -1.95 -20.99 4.64
CA VAL A 659 -3.07 -20.87 5.59
C VAL A 659 -2.85 -19.74 6.61
N ASN A 660 -1.60 -19.46 6.98
CA ASN A 660 -1.23 -18.46 7.99
C ASN A 660 -0.68 -17.17 7.38
N TYR A 661 -0.97 -16.90 6.11
CA TYR A 661 -0.42 -15.76 5.38
C TYR A 661 -0.79 -14.43 6.03
N ASP A 662 -2.07 -14.23 6.35
CA ASP A 662 -2.58 -12.98 6.92
C ASP A 662 -1.92 -12.71 8.28
N GLU A 663 -1.70 -13.75 9.08
CA GLU A 663 -1.02 -13.70 10.36
C GLU A 663 0.49 -13.41 10.20
N ARG A 664 1.14 -13.97 9.18
CA ARG A 664 2.55 -13.67 8.87
C ARG A 664 2.72 -12.21 8.43
N VAL A 665 1.84 -11.71 7.56
CA VAL A 665 1.86 -10.31 7.12
C VAL A 665 1.64 -9.37 8.31
N THR A 666 0.74 -9.74 9.23
CA THR A 666 0.52 -8.99 10.48
C THR A 666 1.78 -8.95 11.33
N LEU A 667 2.49 -10.07 11.48
CA LEU A 667 3.78 -10.15 12.18
C LEU A 667 4.83 -9.24 11.53
N GLU A 668 5.01 -9.32 10.21
CA GLU A 668 5.99 -8.51 9.47
C GLU A 668 5.69 -7.00 9.60
N LYS A 669 4.40 -6.61 9.50
CA LYS A 669 3.95 -5.22 9.74
C LYS A 669 4.29 -4.78 11.16
N ALA A 670 4.03 -5.61 12.16
CA ALA A 670 4.35 -5.29 13.56
C ALA A 670 5.87 -5.17 13.79
N GLN A 671 6.69 -6.07 13.25
CA GLN A 671 8.15 -6.01 13.34
C GLN A 671 8.71 -4.72 12.73
N LYS A 672 8.24 -4.36 11.53
CA LYS A 672 8.66 -3.13 10.85
C LYS A 672 8.27 -1.89 11.66
N SER A 673 7.04 -1.83 12.16
CA SER A 673 6.53 -0.71 12.96
C SER A 673 7.26 -0.55 14.30
N VAL A 674 7.55 -1.65 15.01
CA VAL A 674 8.33 -1.60 16.26
C VAL A 674 9.75 -1.12 16.01
N ASN A 675 10.41 -1.61 14.95
CA ASN A 675 11.76 -1.18 14.60
C ASN A 675 11.82 0.32 14.26
N ALA A 676 10.77 0.86 13.64
CA ALA A 676 10.69 2.28 13.29
C ALA A 676 10.55 3.22 14.50
N LEU A 677 10.20 2.74 15.69
CA LEU A 677 10.07 3.58 16.89
C LEU A 677 11.41 4.16 17.37
N PHE A 678 12.51 3.47 17.08
CA PHE A 678 13.81 3.72 17.72
C PHE A 678 14.80 4.45 16.82
N THR A 679 15.77 5.13 17.44
CA THR A 679 17.01 5.56 16.79
C THR A 679 17.96 4.37 16.55
N ALA A 680 18.98 4.57 15.72
CA ALA A 680 20.01 3.55 15.48
C ALA A 680 20.62 3.07 16.82
N GLY A 681 20.62 1.75 17.05
CA GLY A 681 21.07 1.13 18.30
C GLY A 681 20.00 0.95 19.38
N ARG A 682 18.73 1.36 19.16
CA ARG A 682 17.59 1.14 20.06
C ARG A 682 17.70 1.77 21.46
N ASN A 683 18.51 2.81 21.63
CA ASN A 683 18.72 3.46 22.95
C ASN A 683 17.80 4.66 23.20
N ALA A 684 17.15 5.20 22.17
CA ALA A 684 16.21 6.32 22.28
C ALA A 684 15.08 6.18 21.26
N LEU A 685 13.96 6.86 21.50
CA LEU A 685 12.90 7.04 20.50
C LEU A 685 13.32 8.06 19.44
N GLN A 686 12.83 7.92 18.22
CA GLN A 686 12.93 9.01 17.24
C GLN A 686 12.14 10.24 17.73
N THR A 687 12.62 11.45 17.41
CA THR A 687 12.09 12.71 17.97
C THR A 687 10.62 12.97 17.59
N ASP A 688 10.21 12.54 16.40
CA ASP A 688 8.86 12.69 15.85
C ASP A 688 7.88 11.57 16.28
N MET A 689 8.38 10.53 16.96
CA MET A 689 7.54 9.48 17.54
C MET A 689 6.83 10.05 18.76
N THR A 690 5.50 10.09 18.72
CA THR A 690 4.64 10.56 19.82
C THR A 690 4.27 9.40 20.74
N ASP A 691 3.83 9.71 21.95
CA ASP A 691 3.31 8.71 22.88
C ASP A 691 2.13 7.91 22.28
N PHE A 692 1.24 8.60 21.55
CA PHE A 692 0.15 7.98 20.79
C PHE A 692 0.64 6.99 19.73
N LYS A 693 1.66 7.35 18.94
CA LYS A 693 2.23 6.42 17.93
C LYS A 693 2.78 5.15 18.57
N VAL A 694 3.42 5.26 19.73
CA VAL A 694 3.91 4.08 20.48
C VAL A 694 2.74 3.18 20.88
N ASP A 695 1.61 3.75 21.33
CA ASP A 695 0.41 2.99 21.66
C ASP A 695 -0.20 2.30 20.43
N GLN A 696 -0.26 2.99 19.28
CA GLN A 696 -0.74 2.39 18.02
C GLN A 696 0.13 1.20 17.59
N VAL A 697 1.45 1.34 17.65
CA VAL A 697 2.37 0.22 17.38
C VAL A 697 2.16 -0.91 18.40
N SER A 698 1.85 -0.58 19.65
CA SER A 698 1.53 -1.61 20.66
C SER A 698 0.22 -2.34 20.35
N ILE A 699 -0.81 -1.66 19.81
CA ILE A 699 -2.05 -2.30 19.35
C ILE A 699 -1.76 -3.26 18.19
N LEU A 700 -0.94 -2.84 17.21
CA LEU A 700 -0.47 -3.72 16.12
C LEU A 700 0.20 -4.99 16.63
N VAL A 701 1.04 -4.88 17.67
CA VAL A 701 1.69 -6.05 18.30
C VAL A 701 0.68 -6.96 19.02
N ASP A 702 -0.37 -6.41 19.62
CA ASP A 702 -1.42 -7.22 20.25
C ASP A 702 -2.15 -8.12 19.24
N CYS A 703 -2.26 -7.66 17.99
CA CYS A 703 -2.90 -8.37 16.88
C CYS A 703 -2.05 -9.49 16.28
N VAL A 704 -0.77 -9.58 16.63
CA VAL A 704 0.07 -10.73 16.24
C VAL A 704 -0.47 -12.00 16.91
N SER A 705 -0.62 -13.10 16.17
CA SER A 705 -1.10 -14.36 16.73
C SER A 705 -0.13 -14.91 17.79
N GLY A 706 -0.63 -15.03 19.02
CA GLY A 706 0.14 -15.62 20.13
C GLY A 706 0.27 -17.15 20.02
N GLU A 707 -0.60 -17.80 19.24
CA GLU A 707 -0.56 -19.24 19.02
C GLU A 707 0.48 -19.60 17.95
N LEU A 708 0.55 -18.82 16.87
CA LEU A 708 1.49 -19.06 15.77
C LEU A 708 2.89 -18.49 16.02
N TYR A 709 2.99 -17.30 16.64
CA TYR A 709 4.25 -16.57 16.81
C TYR A 709 4.49 -16.14 18.27
N PRO A 710 4.49 -17.08 19.24
CA PRO A 710 4.58 -16.74 20.66
C PRO A 710 5.90 -16.06 21.03
N ASN A 711 7.01 -16.45 20.39
CA ASN A 711 8.34 -15.92 20.70
C ASN A 711 8.51 -14.50 20.15
N GLU A 712 8.15 -14.30 18.90
CA GLU A 712 8.23 -13.04 18.18
C GLU A 712 7.28 -12.03 18.80
N LYS A 713 6.03 -12.42 19.10
CA LYS A 713 5.08 -11.57 19.82
C LYS A 713 5.64 -11.14 21.17
N ARG A 714 6.23 -12.06 21.94
CA ARG A 714 6.83 -11.75 23.24
C ARG A 714 8.01 -10.77 23.12
N GLU A 715 8.86 -10.94 22.11
CA GLU A 715 9.95 -10.01 21.83
C GLU A 715 9.43 -8.62 21.45
N LEU A 716 8.47 -8.53 20.53
CA LEU A 716 7.85 -7.28 20.10
C LEU A 716 7.14 -6.58 21.26
N LEU A 717 6.43 -7.33 22.13
CA LEU A 717 5.82 -6.80 23.34
C LEU A 717 6.86 -6.24 24.30
N SER A 718 8.01 -6.90 24.46
CA SER A 718 9.12 -6.40 25.28
C SER A 718 9.66 -5.08 24.73
N LEU A 719 9.91 -5.02 23.41
CA LEU A 719 10.43 -3.84 22.73
C LEU A 719 9.44 -2.67 22.79
N VAL A 720 8.16 -2.87 22.49
CA VAL A 720 7.18 -1.79 22.52
C VAL A 720 6.91 -1.29 23.94
N LYS A 721 6.96 -2.16 24.96
CA LYS A 721 6.92 -1.75 26.37
C LYS A 721 8.16 -0.94 26.74
N TYR A 722 9.33 -1.29 26.23
CA TYR A 722 10.54 -0.50 26.43
C TYR A 722 10.44 0.88 25.74
N ALA A 723 9.92 0.94 24.51
CA ALA A 723 9.61 2.19 23.83
C ALA A 723 8.66 3.07 24.66
N LYS A 724 7.61 2.49 25.27
CA LYS A 724 6.69 3.23 26.14
C LYS A 724 7.39 3.79 27.38
N ARG A 725 8.30 3.05 28.01
CA ARG A 725 9.12 3.56 29.14
C ARG A 725 10.03 4.71 28.72
N LEU A 726 10.60 4.65 27.52
CA LEU A 726 11.39 5.78 26.97
C LEU A 726 10.50 7.00 26.71
N SER A 727 9.26 6.81 26.25
CA SER A 727 8.26 7.87 26.11
C SER A 727 7.99 8.56 27.45
N TYR A 728 7.76 7.79 28.51
CA TYR A 728 7.61 8.34 29.87
C TYR A 728 8.87 9.02 30.38
N SER A 729 10.05 8.45 30.15
CA SER A 729 11.32 9.02 30.61
C SER A 729 11.65 10.38 29.99
N ARG A 730 11.20 10.67 28.77
CA ARG A 730 11.40 11.98 28.13
C ARG A 730 10.28 12.98 28.42
N ASN A 731 9.15 12.51 28.95
CA ASN A 731 8.00 13.34 29.25
C ASN A 731 8.24 14.10 30.55
N LEU A 732 8.12 15.42 30.51
CA LEU A 732 8.36 16.30 31.65
C LEU A 732 7.13 16.45 32.56
N LEU A 733 5.96 15.97 32.10
CA LEU A 733 4.76 15.91 32.91
C LEU A 733 4.98 14.93 34.09
N LEU A 734 4.51 15.28 35.29
CA LEU A 734 4.74 14.48 36.50
C LEU A 734 3.87 13.22 36.52
N ASP A 735 2.60 13.37 36.16
CA ASP A 735 1.65 12.26 36.04
C ASP A 735 1.20 12.13 34.57
N PRO A 736 2.02 11.49 33.71
CA PRO A 736 1.67 11.27 32.31
C PRO A 736 0.63 10.15 32.12
N THR A 737 0.33 9.37 33.16
CA THR A 737 -0.66 8.28 33.12
C THR A 737 -2.03 8.71 33.64
N LEU A 738 -2.15 9.92 34.20
CA LEU A 738 -3.38 10.52 34.70
C LEU A 738 -3.99 9.72 35.87
N ASP A 739 -3.14 9.11 36.69
CA ASP A 739 -3.60 8.23 37.78
C ASP A 739 -3.95 9.01 39.06
N SER A 740 -3.51 10.28 39.18
CA SER A 740 -3.43 11.00 40.45
C SER A 740 -3.94 12.45 40.41
N ILE A 741 -4.86 12.78 39.49
CA ILE A 741 -5.42 14.14 39.38
C ILE A 741 -6.00 14.60 40.74
N ASN A 742 -5.59 15.79 41.19
CA ASN A 742 -5.91 16.37 42.51
C ASN A 742 -5.36 15.59 43.73
N SER A 743 -4.36 14.73 43.54
CA SER A 743 -3.70 14.03 44.65
C SER A 743 -2.92 15.01 45.54
N SER A 744 -3.00 14.83 46.85
CA SER A 744 -2.15 15.53 47.82
C SER A 744 -0.73 14.94 47.92
N GLU A 745 -0.53 13.74 47.37
CA GLU A 745 0.75 13.01 47.43
C GLU A 745 1.65 13.34 46.23
N GLU A 746 1.05 13.66 45.08
CA GLU A 746 1.74 13.98 43.84
C GLU A 746 1.37 15.40 43.38
N ASN A 747 2.34 16.31 43.34
CA ASN A 747 2.16 17.68 42.81
C ASN A 747 2.06 17.69 41.26
N GLY A 748 1.24 16.82 40.70
CA GLY A 748 1.04 16.65 39.26
C GLY A 748 -0.09 17.53 38.74
N TRP A 749 -1.20 16.89 38.35
CA TRP A 749 -2.35 17.55 37.74
C TRP A 749 -3.35 18.08 38.76
N TYR A 750 -3.80 19.32 38.55
CA TYR A 750 -4.90 19.94 39.27
C TYR A 750 -6.07 20.20 38.33
N GLY A 751 -7.24 19.68 38.66
CA GLY A 751 -8.42 19.70 37.81
C GLY A 751 -9.68 20.19 38.52
N SER A 752 -10.56 20.84 37.77
CA SER A 752 -11.90 21.22 38.24
C SER A 752 -12.87 20.02 38.26
N ASN A 753 -14.09 20.28 38.73
CA ASN A 753 -15.23 19.40 38.42
C ASN A 753 -15.50 19.39 36.90
N GLY A 754 -16.12 18.33 36.38
CA GLY A 754 -16.42 18.18 34.94
C GLY A 754 -15.35 17.43 34.12
N ILE A 755 -14.36 16.83 34.80
CA ILE A 755 -13.37 15.95 34.18
C ILE A 755 -13.68 14.50 34.55
N THR A 756 -13.75 13.63 33.56
CA THR A 756 -13.83 12.17 33.73
C THR A 756 -12.63 11.51 33.08
N ILE A 757 -12.11 10.46 33.69
CA ILE A 757 -10.99 9.67 33.15
C ILE A 757 -11.57 8.39 32.56
N GLY A 758 -11.38 8.19 31.27
CA GLY A 758 -11.65 6.91 30.61
C GLY A 758 -10.43 5.99 30.69
N ASN A 759 -10.66 4.68 30.65
CA ASN A 759 -9.60 3.67 30.69
C ASN A 759 -9.66 2.80 29.44
N GLY A 760 -8.91 3.21 28.42
CA GLY A 760 -8.79 2.51 27.15
C GLY A 760 -10.09 2.48 26.31
N ASP A 761 -9.96 2.74 25.02
CA ASP A 761 -11.05 2.56 24.05
C ASP A 761 -10.50 2.14 22.67
N PHE A 762 -11.21 2.42 21.58
CA PHE A 762 -10.74 2.13 20.22
C PHE A 762 -9.50 2.93 19.82
N VAL A 763 -9.33 4.16 20.32
CA VAL A 763 -8.29 5.12 19.94
C VAL A 763 -7.16 5.12 20.97
N PHE A 764 -7.49 5.28 22.25
CA PHE A 764 -6.56 5.37 23.36
C PHE A 764 -6.31 3.99 23.97
N LYS A 765 -5.04 3.61 24.10
CA LYS A 765 -4.65 2.37 24.77
C LYS A 765 -4.65 2.49 26.30
N GLY A 766 -4.24 3.65 26.81
CA GLY A 766 -4.19 3.99 28.24
C GLY A 766 -5.32 4.91 28.69
N ASN A 767 -5.13 5.56 29.84
CA ASN A 767 -6.06 6.54 30.36
C ASN A 767 -6.14 7.77 29.44
N TYR A 768 -7.33 8.35 29.33
CA TYR A 768 -7.58 9.57 28.58
C TYR A 768 -8.62 10.44 29.32
N LEU A 769 -8.69 11.70 28.93
CA LEU A 769 -9.52 12.71 29.56
C LEU A 769 -10.80 12.94 28.77
N ILE A 770 -11.90 13.11 29.49
CA ILE A 770 -13.20 13.56 28.98
C ILE A 770 -13.54 14.85 29.72
N PHE A 771 -13.64 15.96 28.99
CA PHE A 771 -14.10 17.25 29.53
C PHE A 771 -15.53 17.50 29.11
N SER A 772 -16.35 17.96 30.06
CA SER A 772 -17.67 18.54 29.80
C SER A 772 -17.61 20.07 29.89
N GLY A 773 -18.54 20.74 29.20
CA GLY A 773 -18.75 22.18 29.28
C GLY A 773 -19.16 22.65 30.68
N THR A 774 -19.09 23.95 30.90
CA THR A 774 -19.48 24.60 32.18
C THR A 774 -20.73 25.45 32.02
N ASN A 775 -21.59 25.45 33.04
CA ASN A 775 -22.77 26.32 33.09
C ASN A 775 -22.45 27.74 33.56
N ASP A 776 -21.23 27.97 34.06
CA ASP A 776 -20.76 29.28 34.50
C ASP A 776 -19.39 29.57 33.90
N THR A 777 -19.34 30.53 32.98
CA THR A 777 -18.10 30.97 32.31
C THR A 777 -17.02 31.47 33.28
N GLN A 778 -17.41 31.86 34.50
CA GLN A 778 -16.49 32.27 35.57
C GLN A 778 -15.80 31.07 36.24
N TYR A 779 -16.35 29.86 36.10
CA TYR A 779 -15.81 28.59 36.60
C TYR A 779 -15.65 27.58 35.45
N PRO A 780 -14.60 27.74 34.62
CA PRO A 780 -14.35 26.85 33.49
C PRO A 780 -14.01 25.43 33.94
N THR A 781 -14.23 24.45 33.05
CA THR A 781 -13.65 23.12 33.21
C THR A 781 -12.16 23.23 32.88
N TYR A 782 -11.26 22.92 33.80
CA TYR A 782 -9.82 23.08 33.60
C TYR A 782 -9.00 21.92 34.14
N LEU A 783 -7.85 21.69 33.53
CA LEU A 783 -6.78 20.82 34.03
C LEU A 783 -5.43 21.52 33.81
N TYR A 784 -4.66 21.72 34.87
CA TYR A 784 -3.35 22.35 34.76
C TYR A 784 -2.27 21.65 35.56
N GLN A 785 -1.03 21.85 35.13
CA GLN A 785 0.17 21.41 35.83
C GLN A 785 1.30 22.40 35.56
N LYS A 786 2.17 22.59 36.55
CA LYS A 786 3.42 23.34 36.39
C LYS A 786 4.59 22.39 36.21
N ILE A 787 5.33 22.54 35.13
CA ILE A 787 6.64 21.91 34.97
C ILE A 787 7.64 22.75 35.76
N ASP A 788 8.29 22.12 36.74
CA ASP A 788 9.23 22.78 37.62
C ASP A 788 10.47 23.28 36.86
N GLU A 789 10.96 24.45 37.29
CA GLU A 789 12.11 25.12 36.69
C GLU A 789 13.38 24.25 36.70
N SER A 790 13.55 23.37 37.70
CA SER A 790 14.69 22.46 37.80
C SER A 790 14.76 21.38 36.72
N LYS A 791 13.63 21.09 36.04
CA LYS A 791 13.58 20.14 34.93
C LYS A 791 13.88 20.80 33.58
N LEU A 792 14.03 22.12 33.55
CA LEU A 792 14.20 22.91 32.35
C LEU A 792 15.67 23.30 32.15
N LYS A 793 16.02 23.52 30.88
CA LYS A 793 17.35 23.93 30.42
C LYS A 793 17.28 25.34 29.86
N GLU A 794 18.36 26.10 30.03
CA GLU A 794 18.45 27.45 29.45
C GLU A 794 18.34 27.43 27.93
N TYR A 795 17.68 28.44 27.37
CA TYR A 795 17.60 28.68 25.92
C TYR A 795 17.19 27.43 25.13
N THR A 796 16.19 26.69 25.62
CA THR A 796 15.74 25.41 25.06
C THR A 796 14.25 25.46 24.72
N ARG A 797 13.88 24.89 23.57
CA ARG A 797 12.49 24.75 23.13
C ARG A 797 11.89 23.48 23.70
N TYR A 798 10.70 23.64 24.26
CA TYR A 798 9.85 22.54 24.72
C TYR A 798 8.58 22.49 23.88
N LYS A 799 8.03 21.29 23.74
CA LYS A 799 6.87 21.01 22.91
C LYS A 799 5.83 20.25 23.73
N LEU A 800 4.69 20.89 24.00
CA LEU A 800 3.47 20.22 24.41
C LEU A 800 2.84 19.56 23.19
N ARG A 801 2.44 18.30 23.30
CA ARG A 801 1.66 17.62 22.26
C ARG A 801 0.79 16.51 22.87
N GLY A 802 -0.18 16.07 22.10
CA GLY A 802 -1.10 14.99 22.48
C GLY A 802 -2.00 14.61 21.32
N PHE A 803 -2.99 13.76 21.62
CA PHE A 803 -3.96 13.28 20.64
C PHE A 803 -5.39 13.54 21.12
N ILE A 804 -6.24 14.05 20.24
CA ILE A 804 -7.64 14.40 20.47
C ILE A 804 -8.46 13.49 19.58
N GLU A 805 -9.35 12.70 20.17
CA GLU A 805 -10.31 11.90 19.43
C GLU A 805 -11.44 12.77 18.89
N SER A 806 -11.94 13.70 19.72
CA SER A 806 -12.96 14.69 19.32
C SER A 806 -12.98 15.84 20.32
N SER A 807 -13.26 17.06 19.85
CA SER A 807 -13.42 18.22 20.75
C SER A 807 -14.24 19.36 20.15
N GLN A 808 -14.79 20.18 21.03
CA GLN A 808 -15.39 21.48 20.74
C GLN A 808 -14.99 22.46 21.86
N ASP A 809 -14.49 23.63 21.49
CA ASP A 809 -14.04 24.71 22.37
C ASP A 809 -12.91 24.32 23.35
N LEU A 810 -12.13 23.27 23.05
CA LEU A 810 -11.00 22.87 23.88
C LEU A 810 -9.84 23.84 23.71
N GLU A 811 -9.49 24.57 24.75
CA GLU A 811 -8.32 25.45 24.77
C GLU A 811 -7.12 24.74 25.40
N ALA A 812 -5.97 24.76 24.74
CA ALA A 812 -4.70 24.33 25.31
C ALA A 812 -3.72 25.51 25.41
N TYR A 813 -3.04 25.61 26.54
CA TYR A 813 -2.13 26.70 26.91
C TYR A 813 -0.75 26.17 27.29
N VAL A 814 0.28 26.91 26.86
CA VAL A 814 1.63 26.85 27.42
C VAL A 814 2.06 28.24 27.85
N ILE A 815 2.44 28.41 29.11
CA ILE A 815 2.63 29.73 29.72
C ILE A 815 3.97 29.79 30.45
N ARG A 816 4.76 30.83 30.14
CA ARG A 816 6.00 31.20 30.86
C ARG A 816 6.07 32.72 30.98
N TYR A 817 6.83 33.39 30.10
CA TYR A 817 6.90 34.86 30.05
C TYR A 817 5.63 35.49 29.48
N ASP A 818 5.00 34.79 28.55
CA ASP A 818 3.71 35.07 27.96
C ASP A 818 2.92 33.77 27.81
N ALA A 819 1.61 33.89 27.61
CA ALA A 819 0.73 32.77 27.33
C ALA A 819 0.65 32.56 25.82
N LYS A 820 0.85 31.32 25.37
CA LYS A 820 0.43 30.87 24.04
C LYS A 820 -0.72 29.91 24.21
N HIS A 821 -1.73 30.02 23.37
CA HIS A 821 -2.86 29.11 23.40
C HIS A 821 -3.43 28.84 22.02
N GLN A 822 -4.19 27.76 21.94
CA GLN A 822 -4.91 27.33 20.76
C GLN A 822 -6.26 26.75 21.20
N THR A 823 -7.33 27.14 20.52
CA THR A 823 -8.64 26.49 20.62
C THR A 823 -8.72 25.40 19.54
N MET A 824 -9.21 24.22 19.91
CA MET A 824 -9.17 23.02 19.10
C MET A 824 -10.58 22.42 19.00
N ASP A 825 -11.10 22.42 17.78
CA ASP A 825 -12.36 21.77 17.39
C ASP A 825 -12.02 20.62 16.44
N VAL A 826 -12.28 19.39 16.85
CA VAL A 826 -11.87 18.16 16.14
C VAL A 826 -13.08 17.25 15.96
N SER A 827 -13.33 16.80 14.73
CA SER A 827 -14.51 16.01 14.37
C SER A 827 -14.38 14.59 14.90
N ASN A 828 -15.51 13.92 15.18
CA ASN A 828 -15.53 12.51 15.55
C ASN A 828 -15.65 11.62 14.29
N ASN A 829 -14.55 11.38 13.57
CA ASN A 829 -14.54 10.65 12.30
C ASN A 829 -13.48 9.52 12.22
N LEU A 830 -12.87 9.14 13.33
CA LEU A 830 -11.86 8.07 13.39
C LEU A 830 -12.46 6.66 13.31
N LEU A 831 -13.76 6.51 13.58
CA LEU A 831 -14.42 5.22 13.70
C LEU A 831 -15.70 5.17 12.86
N PRO A 832 -16.08 3.98 12.34
CA PRO A 832 -17.35 3.79 11.65
C PRO A 832 -18.54 3.85 12.63
N ASP A 833 -19.73 4.15 12.11
CA ASP A 833 -21.01 4.23 12.85
C ASP A 833 -21.29 2.99 13.72
N THR A 834 -20.81 1.83 13.28
CA THR A 834 -20.86 0.57 14.04
C THR A 834 -19.44 0.10 14.34
N SER A 835 -18.98 0.35 15.56
CA SER A 835 -17.63 -0.03 15.96
C SER A 835 -17.51 -1.54 16.18
N PRO A 836 -16.45 -2.19 15.68
CA PRO A 836 -16.31 -3.64 15.78
C PRO A 836 -16.04 -4.04 17.23
N VAL A 837 -16.91 -4.87 17.80
CA VAL A 837 -16.72 -5.45 19.13
C VAL A 837 -16.26 -6.90 19.04
N ASN A 838 -15.51 -7.35 20.04
CA ASN A 838 -15.16 -8.76 20.17
C ASN A 838 -16.37 -9.56 20.68
N ALA A 839 -16.23 -10.89 20.77
CA ALA A 839 -17.32 -11.77 21.23
C ALA A 839 -17.82 -11.46 22.66
N CYS A 840 -17.04 -10.74 23.47
CA CYS A 840 -17.40 -10.31 24.81
C CYS A 840 -18.06 -8.93 24.85
N GLY A 841 -18.23 -8.27 23.70
CA GLY A 841 -18.78 -6.92 23.59
C GLY A 841 -17.77 -5.80 23.85
N GLU A 842 -16.48 -6.11 24.00
CA GLU A 842 -15.41 -5.11 24.19
C GLU A 842 -14.86 -4.61 22.85
N PRO A 843 -14.21 -3.45 22.79
CA PRO A 843 -13.60 -2.92 21.56
C PRO A 843 -12.63 -3.89 20.88
N ASN A 844 -12.90 -4.26 19.62
CA ASN A 844 -11.98 -5.06 18.81
C ASN A 844 -11.01 -4.14 18.05
N ARG A 845 -9.91 -3.78 18.73
CA ARG A 845 -8.87 -2.89 18.16
C ARG A 845 -8.20 -3.48 16.91
N CYS A 846 -8.11 -4.80 16.78
CA CYS A 846 -7.50 -5.42 15.60
C CYS A 846 -8.37 -5.27 14.35
N ALA A 847 -9.69 -5.37 14.49
CA ALA A 847 -10.61 -5.04 13.41
C ALA A 847 -10.71 -3.52 13.17
N GLY A 848 -10.54 -2.71 14.22
CA GLY A 848 -10.58 -1.25 14.14
C GLY A 848 -9.35 -0.60 13.48
N LEU A 849 -8.19 -1.27 13.49
CA LEU A 849 -6.92 -0.75 12.96
C LEU A 849 -7.01 -0.28 11.50
N GLN A 850 -7.77 -0.98 10.67
CA GLN A 850 -7.94 -0.60 9.26
C GLN A 850 -8.60 0.79 9.13
N TYR A 851 -9.59 1.08 9.98
CA TYR A 851 -10.29 2.37 9.97
C TYR A 851 -9.39 3.50 10.45
N LEU A 852 -8.55 3.28 11.47
CA LEU A 852 -7.59 4.27 11.96
C LEU A 852 -6.43 4.53 10.96
N ASP A 853 -6.03 3.53 10.18
CA ASP A 853 -5.01 3.66 9.13
C ASP A 853 -5.56 4.37 7.86
N GLU A 854 -6.87 4.22 7.61
CA GLU A 854 -7.57 4.75 6.44
C GLU A 854 -8.26 6.09 6.71
N ASN A 855 -8.56 6.43 7.98
CA ASN A 855 -9.28 7.64 8.34
C ASN A 855 -8.53 8.53 9.33
N PRO A 856 -8.50 9.84 9.07
CA PRO A 856 -9.06 10.48 7.87
C PRO A 856 -8.03 10.47 6.70
N ARG A 857 -8.43 10.19 5.44
CA ARG A 857 -7.55 10.34 4.26
C ARG A 857 -8.03 11.35 3.21
N LEU A 858 -7.06 12.22 2.86
CA LEU A 858 -6.99 13.27 1.84
C LEU A 858 -7.96 14.46 2.03
N GLU A 859 -7.32 15.64 2.18
CA GLU A 859 -7.90 16.99 2.27
C GLU A 859 -8.47 17.47 3.62
N CYS A 860 -8.16 16.83 4.76
CA CYS A 860 -8.85 17.00 6.06
C CYS A 860 -8.57 18.33 6.82
N SER A 861 -8.56 19.41 6.05
CA SER A 861 -9.42 20.61 6.17
C SER A 861 -9.10 21.63 7.27
N SER A 862 -9.69 22.82 7.13
CA SER A 862 -9.04 24.02 6.63
C SER A 862 -9.98 25.11 6.08
N ILE A 863 -11.21 25.33 6.52
CA ILE A 863 -11.87 26.66 6.46
C ILE A 863 -11.55 27.59 7.71
N GLN A 864 -11.93 28.86 7.90
CA GLN A 864 -12.39 29.46 9.21
C GLN A 864 -13.75 30.19 8.95
N ASP A 865 -14.76 30.12 9.83
CA ASP A 865 -16.17 30.64 9.70
C ASP A 865 -17.18 29.87 8.78
N GLY A 866 -17.34 28.54 8.95
CA GLY A 866 -17.99 27.59 7.99
C GLY A 866 -17.26 26.23 7.80
N ILE A 867 -16.77 25.68 8.92
CA ILE A 867 -15.45 25.05 9.16
C ILE A 867 -15.29 23.58 9.53
N LEU A 868 -14.64 22.72 8.72
CA LEU A 868 -13.93 21.52 9.23
C LEU A 868 -12.42 21.80 9.42
N SER A 869 -11.79 21.39 10.54
CA SER A 869 -10.33 21.43 10.79
C SER A 869 -9.88 20.11 11.45
N ASP A 870 -9.43 19.10 10.71
CA ASP A 870 -9.13 17.78 11.26
C ASP A 870 -7.62 17.47 11.31
N SER A 871 -6.99 17.90 12.40
CA SER A 871 -5.77 17.27 12.90
C SER A 871 -6.01 16.77 14.32
N HIS A 872 -6.29 15.46 14.45
CA HIS A 872 -6.39 14.77 15.74
C HIS A 872 -5.09 14.84 16.58
N SER A 873 -3.96 15.15 15.95
CA SER A 873 -2.71 15.45 16.67
C SER A 873 -2.52 16.95 16.82
N PHE A 874 -2.19 17.42 18.03
CA PHE A 874 -1.89 18.84 18.28
C PHE A 874 -0.50 19.03 18.87
N SER A 875 0.06 20.23 18.71
CA SER A 875 1.30 20.61 19.40
C SER A 875 1.45 22.11 19.61
N LEU A 876 2.04 22.50 20.74
CA LEU A 876 2.31 23.88 21.14
C LEU A 876 3.76 24.00 21.62
N ASN A 877 4.52 24.91 21.00
CA ASN A 877 5.93 25.13 21.33
C ASN A 877 6.11 26.31 22.29
N ILE A 878 6.98 26.15 23.28
CA ILE A 878 7.39 27.22 24.20
C ILE A 878 8.91 27.23 24.40
N ASP A 879 9.48 28.43 24.50
CA ASP A 879 10.92 28.63 24.58
C ASP A 879 11.29 29.12 25.99
N THR A 880 12.32 28.52 26.57
CA THR A 880 12.92 28.96 27.84
C THR A 880 14.02 30.00 27.59
N GLY A 881 14.20 30.91 28.55
CA GLY A 881 15.27 31.91 28.55
C GLY A 881 16.36 31.48 29.52
N SER A 882 16.83 32.40 30.36
CA SER A 882 17.60 31.99 31.55
C SER A 882 16.74 31.17 32.52
N ILE A 883 17.39 30.28 33.26
CA ILE A 883 16.77 29.44 34.29
C ILE A 883 17.08 30.03 35.66
N ASP A 884 16.05 30.31 36.46
CA ASP A 884 16.18 30.93 37.78
C ASP A 884 15.36 30.16 38.81
N LEU A 885 16.04 29.33 39.59
CA LEU A 885 15.41 28.49 40.61
C LEU A 885 14.80 29.29 41.77
N ASN A 886 15.21 30.55 41.97
CA ASN A 886 14.63 31.40 43.02
C ASN A 886 13.31 32.02 42.57
N GLU A 887 13.23 32.49 41.32
CA GLU A 887 11.96 32.98 40.76
C GLU A 887 11.02 31.82 40.38
N ASN A 888 11.56 30.63 40.12
CA ASN A 888 10.84 29.38 39.80
C ASN A 888 9.66 29.62 38.84
N ILE A 889 9.91 30.16 37.66
CA ILE A 889 8.85 30.52 36.71
C ILE A 889 8.15 29.25 36.20
N GLY A 890 8.94 28.22 35.86
CA GLY A 890 8.48 26.97 35.28
C GLY A 890 7.86 27.14 33.89
N ILE A 891 7.11 26.13 33.47
CA ILE A 891 6.17 26.20 32.33
C ILE A 891 4.82 25.69 32.83
N TRP A 892 3.78 26.49 32.72
CA TRP A 892 2.42 26.03 32.98
C TRP A 892 1.81 25.42 31.73
N VAL A 893 1.22 24.25 31.89
CA VAL A 893 0.37 23.58 30.92
C VAL A 893 -1.05 23.65 31.43
N LEU A 894 -1.98 24.12 30.61
CA LEU A 894 -3.40 24.22 30.97
C LEU A 894 -4.27 23.77 29.79
N PHE A 895 -5.27 22.95 30.09
CA PHE A 895 -6.39 22.66 29.21
C PHE A 895 -7.66 23.25 29.82
N LYS A 896 -8.51 23.90 29.02
CA LYS A 896 -9.69 24.61 29.51
C LYS A 896 -10.87 24.56 28.53
N ILE A 897 -12.08 24.46 29.05
CA ILE A 897 -13.34 24.72 28.34
C ILE A 897 -14.14 25.74 29.14
N SER A 898 -14.56 26.83 28.49
CA SER A 898 -15.28 27.94 29.14
C SER A 898 -16.72 28.10 28.66
N THR A 899 -17.20 27.20 27.79
CA THR A 899 -18.53 27.24 27.18
C THR A 899 -19.41 26.10 27.72
N SER A 900 -20.73 26.27 27.64
CA SER A 900 -21.69 25.25 28.09
C SER A 900 -21.80 24.05 27.14
N GLU A 901 -21.63 24.30 25.83
CA GLU A 901 -21.72 23.28 24.78
C GLU A 901 -20.36 22.59 24.50
N GLY A 902 -19.26 23.12 25.05
CA GLY A 902 -17.93 22.58 24.80
C GLY A 902 -17.74 21.17 25.38
N TYR A 903 -16.93 20.36 24.71
CA TYR A 903 -16.56 19.04 25.18
C TYR A 903 -15.19 18.64 24.62
N ALA A 904 -14.52 17.69 25.25
CA ALA A 904 -13.31 17.11 24.65
C ALA A 904 -13.04 15.70 25.11
N LYS A 905 -12.46 14.88 24.22
CA LYS A 905 -11.93 13.55 24.50
C LYS A 905 -10.51 13.45 23.97
N PHE A 906 -9.52 13.41 24.86
CA PHE A 906 -8.11 13.55 24.48
C PHE A 906 -7.15 12.90 25.48
N GLY A 907 -5.95 12.55 25.03
CA GLY A 907 -4.97 11.82 25.83
C GLY A 907 -3.57 11.83 25.23
N ASN A 908 -2.73 10.89 25.68
CA ASN A 908 -1.32 10.76 25.27
C ASN A 908 -0.53 12.08 25.37
N LEU A 909 -0.76 12.81 26.45
CA LEU A 909 -0.17 14.12 26.68
C LEU A 909 1.32 13.99 27.00
N GLU A 910 2.15 14.76 26.31
CA GLU A 910 3.57 14.84 26.61
C GLU A 910 4.12 16.26 26.45
N VAL A 911 5.03 16.63 27.34
CA VAL A 911 5.90 17.80 27.17
C VAL A 911 7.32 17.31 27.07
N ILE A 912 7.96 17.54 25.93
CA ILE A 912 9.31 17.06 25.65
C ILE A 912 10.25 18.21 25.31
N GLU A 913 11.54 17.99 25.53
CA GLU A 913 12.61 18.82 24.98
C GLU A 913 12.68 18.62 23.46
N ASP A 914 12.53 19.69 22.68
CA ASP A 914 12.59 19.66 21.22
C ASP A 914 14.00 20.00 20.70
N GLY A 915 14.72 20.87 21.42
CA GLY A 915 16.12 21.21 21.13
C GLY A 915 16.50 22.64 21.52
N PRO A 916 17.78 23.03 21.33
CA PRO A 916 18.26 24.36 21.68
C PRO A 916 17.66 25.45 20.77
N VAL A 917 17.39 26.61 21.36
CA VAL A 917 16.87 27.79 20.66
C VAL A 917 18.04 28.59 20.10
N ILE A 918 18.05 28.81 18.78
CA ILE A 918 19.11 29.53 18.06
C ILE A 918 18.54 30.65 17.19
N GLY A 919 19.42 31.55 16.72
CA GLY A 919 19.09 32.60 15.75
C GLY A 919 17.98 33.56 16.22
N GLU A 920 16.96 33.77 15.38
CA GLU A 920 15.85 34.68 15.66
C GLU A 920 15.06 34.27 16.92
N ALA A 921 14.79 32.98 17.09
CA ALA A 921 14.05 32.49 18.25
C ALA A 921 14.78 32.81 19.56
N LEU A 922 16.12 32.75 19.56
CA LEU A 922 16.95 33.11 20.72
C LEU A 922 16.83 34.61 21.03
N ALA A 923 16.85 35.46 20.02
CA ALA A 923 16.66 36.90 20.19
C ALA A 923 15.25 37.23 20.71
N ARG A 924 14.22 36.53 20.19
CA ARG A 924 12.82 36.70 20.63
C ARG A 924 12.64 36.29 22.09
N VAL A 925 13.18 35.15 22.53
CA VAL A 925 13.05 34.70 23.92
C VAL A 925 13.79 35.63 24.88
N LYS A 926 15.00 36.10 24.54
CA LYS A 926 15.72 37.11 25.35
C LYS A 926 14.94 38.42 25.49
N ARG A 927 14.30 38.88 24.41
CA ARG A 927 13.46 40.09 24.44
C ARG A 927 12.19 39.88 25.29
N LYS A 928 11.53 38.72 25.17
CA LYS A 928 10.36 38.36 25.98
C LYS A 928 10.70 38.31 27.46
N GLU A 929 11.80 37.64 27.81
CA GLU A 929 12.29 37.57 29.18
C GLU A 929 12.59 38.97 29.74
N THR A 930 13.29 39.82 28.99
CA THR A 930 13.60 41.20 29.41
C THR A 930 12.32 42.00 29.65
N LYS A 931 11.34 41.90 28.74
CA LYS A 931 10.04 42.56 28.88
C LYS A 931 9.29 42.08 30.12
N TRP A 932 9.31 40.76 30.37
CA TRP A 932 8.69 40.16 31.55
C TRP A 932 9.38 40.62 32.85
N ARG A 933 10.72 40.63 32.92
CA ARG A 933 11.47 41.14 34.09
C ARG A 933 11.15 42.60 34.40
N ASN A 934 11.04 43.45 33.36
CA ASN A 934 10.64 44.85 33.53
C ASN A 934 9.20 44.98 34.06
N LYS A 935 8.26 44.18 33.54
CA LYS A 935 6.87 44.14 34.03
C LYS A 935 6.81 43.67 35.49
N LEU A 936 7.58 42.65 35.85
CA LEU A 936 7.65 42.14 37.23
C LEU A 936 8.21 43.18 38.20
N ALA A 937 9.27 43.91 37.81
CA ALA A 937 9.83 44.98 38.63
C ALA A 937 8.85 46.14 38.85
N GLN A 938 8.12 46.53 37.79
CA GLN A 938 7.04 47.51 37.89
C GLN A 938 5.93 47.03 38.83
N LEU A 939 5.46 45.79 38.65
CA LEU A 939 4.42 45.18 39.49
C LEU A 939 4.84 45.14 40.96
N ARG A 940 6.09 44.74 41.26
CA ARG A 940 6.63 44.75 42.64
C ARG A 940 6.59 46.15 43.25
N THR A 941 6.92 47.18 42.48
CA THR A 941 6.90 48.59 42.95
C THR A 941 5.47 49.09 43.19
N GLU A 942 4.55 48.84 42.26
CA GLU A 942 3.13 49.19 42.40
C GLU A 942 2.49 48.46 43.60
N THR A 943 2.78 47.17 43.74
CA THR A 943 2.26 46.33 44.84
C THR A 943 2.79 46.83 46.19
N GLN A 944 4.07 47.20 46.29
CA GLN A 944 4.63 47.72 47.53
C GLN A 944 3.92 49.01 47.98
N ALA A 945 3.59 49.89 47.03
CA ALA A 945 2.85 51.12 47.33
C ALA A 945 1.41 50.83 47.80
N ILE A 946 0.70 49.91 47.14
CA ILE A 946 -0.64 49.49 47.54
C ILE A 946 -0.62 48.77 48.89
N TYR A 947 0.31 47.83 49.10
CA TYR A 947 0.50 47.11 50.37
C TYR A 947 0.71 48.08 51.52
N THR A 948 1.61 49.07 51.36
CA THR A 948 1.88 50.06 52.41
C THR A 948 0.62 50.86 52.76
N ARG A 949 -0.14 51.30 51.74
CA ARG A 949 -1.41 52.02 51.93
C ARG A 949 -2.47 51.14 52.60
N ALA A 950 -2.64 49.91 52.11
CA ALA A 950 -3.60 48.94 52.63
C ALA A 950 -3.31 48.59 54.08
N LYS A 951 -2.04 48.30 54.40
CA LYS A 951 -1.58 48.01 55.76
C LYS A 951 -1.82 49.18 56.70
N GLN A 952 -1.45 50.39 56.31
CA GLN A 952 -1.69 51.58 57.12
C GLN A 952 -3.19 51.83 57.35
N ALA A 953 -4.02 51.62 56.33
CA ALA A 953 -5.46 51.76 56.46
C ALA A 953 -6.08 50.67 57.35
N LEU A 954 -5.60 49.42 57.24
CA LEU A 954 -5.96 48.30 58.12
C LEU A 954 -5.56 48.55 59.57
N ASP A 955 -4.31 48.94 59.82
CA ASP A 955 -3.80 49.24 61.17
C ASP A 955 -4.62 50.36 61.84
N ASN A 956 -5.20 51.26 61.04
CA ASN A 956 -6.06 52.32 61.54
C ASN A 956 -7.46 51.85 61.96
N LEU A 957 -7.94 50.68 61.52
CA LEU A 957 -9.25 50.12 61.90
C LEU A 957 -9.25 49.59 63.33
N PHE A 958 -8.12 49.02 63.77
CA PHE A 958 -8.01 48.26 65.02
C PHE A 958 -7.50 49.13 66.18
N ALA A 959 -8.01 48.88 67.39
CA ALA A 959 -7.62 49.58 68.61
C ALA A 959 -6.29 49.08 69.20
N ASN A 960 -5.84 47.89 68.80
CA ASN A 960 -4.60 47.27 69.27
C ASN A 960 -3.85 46.55 68.15
N ALA A 961 -2.59 46.20 68.42
CA ALA A 961 -1.70 45.56 67.45
C ALA A 961 -2.03 44.08 67.19
N GLN A 962 -2.93 43.47 67.97
CA GLN A 962 -3.38 42.09 67.83
C GLN A 962 -4.65 41.97 66.97
N ASP A 963 -5.14 43.08 66.39
CA ASP A 963 -6.36 43.13 65.58
C ASP A 963 -7.58 42.50 66.28
N SER A 964 -7.66 42.61 67.61
CA SER A 964 -8.69 41.93 68.41
C SER A 964 -9.92 42.81 68.69
N HIS A 965 -9.78 44.12 68.54
CA HIS A 965 -10.86 45.09 68.77
C HIS A 965 -10.81 46.18 67.69
N LEU A 966 -11.98 46.61 67.20
CA LEU A 966 -12.10 47.78 66.33
C LEU A 966 -12.07 49.06 67.18
N LYS A 967 -11.54 50.16 66.63
CA LYS A 967 -11.77 51.48 67.24
C LYS A 967 -13.26 51.81 67.20
N ILE A 968 -13.76 52.46 68.26
CA ILE A 968 -15.16 52.92 68.38
C ILE A 968 -15.61 53.73 67.15
N GLY A 969 -14.73 54.58 66.61
CA GLY A 969 -15.01 55.40 65.42
C GLY A 969 -14.92 54.68 64.07
N THR A 970 -14.50 53.41 64.02
CA THR A 970 -14.42 52.66 62.75
C THR A 970 -15.82 52.36 62.25
N THR A 971 -16.19 52.81 61.05
CA THR A 971 -17.51 52.58 60.43
C THR A 971 -17.49 51.45 59.41
N PHE A 972 -18.66 50.88 59.06
CA PHE A 972 -18.77 49.89 57.98
C PHE A 972 -18.15 50.37 56.66
N ALA A 973 -18.48 51.61 56.27
CA ALA A 973 -17.95 52.23 55.06
C ALA A 973 -16.41 52.34 55.08
N THR A 974 -15.81 52.55 56.27
CA THR A 974 -14.34 52.57 56.42
C THR A 974 -13.76 51.19 56.16
N ILE A 975 -14.35 50.12 56.71
CA ILE A 975 -13.88 48.73 56.48
C ILE A 975 -14.03 48.36 54.99
N VAL A 976 -15.14 48.74 54.34
CA VAL A 976 -15.36 48.54 52.91
C VAL A 976 -14.32 49.27 52.06
N SER A 977 -14.00 50.53 52.38
CA SER A 977 -12.95 51.28 51.66
C SER A 977 -11.58 50.61 51.76
N VAL A 978 -11.26 50.00 52.91
CA VAL A 978 -10.03 49.23 53.10
C VAL A 978 -10.04 47.93 52.29
N ARG A 979 -11.18 47.23 52.23
CA ARG A 979 -11.37 46.05 51.36
C ARG A 979 -11.09 46.41 49.90
N GLU A 980 -11.60 47.54 49.40
CA GLU A 980 -11.37 48.00 48.02
C GLU A 980 -9.88 48.26 47.74
N ILE A 981 -9.15 48.84 48.70
CA ILE A 981 -7.69 49.02 48.56
C ILE A 981 -6.98 47.66 48.47
N VAL A 982 -7.35 46.69 49.31
CA VAL A 982 -6.77 45.32 49.26
C VAL A 982 -7.13 44.62 47.94
N GLN A 983 -8.38 44.74 47.48
CA GLN A 983 -8.85 44.19 46.20
C GLN A 983 -8.18 44.84 44.98
N SER A 984 -7.60 46.03 45.12
CA SER A 984 -6.83 46.69 44.04
C SER A 984 -5.45 46.08 43.79
N ILE A 985 -4.99 45.15 44.63
CA ILE A 985 -3.72 44.42 44.43
C ILE A 985 -3.83 43.56 43.17
N ARG A 986 -3.05 43.94 42.15
CA ARG A 986 -3.00 43.25 40.86
C ARG A 986 -2.25 41.92 40.95
N GLU A 987 -2.60 40.98 40.07
CA GLU A 987 -1.94 39.67 39.94
C GLU A 987 -1.85 38.89 41.27
N ALA A 988 -2.85 39.05 42.15
CA ALA A 988 -3.08 38.15 43.29
C ALA A 988 -3.43 36.74 42.80
N TYR A 989 -4.17 36.65 41.70
CA TYR A 989 -4.44 35.42 40.96
C TYR A 989 -4.00 35.58 39.51
N MET A 990 -3.74 34.47 38.84
CA MET A 990 -3.35 34.47 37.43
C MET A 990 -4.53 34.86 36.53
N SER A 991 -4.31 35.75 35.55
CA SER A 991 -5.38 36.24 34.68
C SER A 991 -5.93 35.18 33.70
N TRP A 992 -5.14 34.15 33.41
CA TRP A 992 -5.53 33.04 32.52
C TRP A 992 -6.32 31.95 33.22
N LEU A 993 -6.24 31.86 34.56
CA LEU A 993 -7.06 31.00 35.40
C LEU A 993 -7.03 31.52 36.84
N SER A 994 -8.15 32.08 37.31
CA SER A 994 -8.27 32.78 38.58
C SER A 994 -8.11 31.90 39.83
N VAL A 995 -8.12 30.56 39.70
CA VAL A 995 -7.82 29.66 40.82
C VAL A 995 -6.31 29.54 41.09
N VAL A 996 -5.47 29.91 40.13
CA VAL A 996 -4.01 29.75 40.25
C VAL A 996 -3.43 30.97 40.98
N PRO A 997 -2.72 30.77 42.11
CA PRO A 997 -2.06 31.85 42.83
C PRO A 997 -1.07 32.62 41.95
N GLY A 998 -1.17 33.95 41.99
CA GLY A 998 -0.22 34.86 41.34
C GLY A 998 0.94 35.26 42.25
N VAL A 999 1.85 36.11 41.75
CA VAL A 999 3.03 36.57 42.50
C VAL A 999 2.66 37.29 43.79
N ASN A 1000 1.52 37.99 43.79
CA ASN A 1000 1.06 38.78 44.93
C ASN A 1000 0.06 38.04 45.82
N TYR A 1001 -0.22 36.75 45.56
CA TYR A 1001 -1.18 35.97 46.33
C TYR A 1001 -0.92 35.94 47.84
N PRO A 1002 0.32 35.73 48.33
CA PRO A 1002 0.56 35.68 49.78
C PRO A 1002 0.26 37.02 50.46
N ILE A 1003 0.68 38.11 49.83
CA ILE A 1003 0.46 39.48 50.33
C ILE A 1003 -1.03 39.83 50.33
N PHE A 1004 -1.74 39.47 49.25
CA PHE A 1004 -3.18 39.68 49.15
C PHE A 1004 -3.92 38.91 50.24
N THR A 1005 -3.57 37.64 50.45
CA THR A 1005 -4.23 36.75 51.42
C THR A 1005 -4.00 37.25 52.84
N GLU A 1006 -2.77 37.62 53.20
CA GLU A 1006 -2.43 38.22 54.50
C GLU A 1006 -3.32 39.45 54.81
N LEU A 1007 -3.45 40.38 53.87
CA LEU A 1007 -4.24 41.59 54.07
C LEU A 1007 -5.75 41.31 54.06
N ASN A 1008 -6.21 40.40 53.20
CA ASN A 1008 -7.63 40.07 53.08
C ASN A 1008 -8.13 39.32 54.33
N GLU A 1009 -7.31 38.47 54.95
CA GLU A 1009 -7.62 37.86 56.26
C GLU A 1009 -7.88 38.91 57.33
N ARG A 1010 -7.06 39.98 57.39
CA ARG A 1010 -7.28 41.10 58.32
C ARG A 1010 -8.56 41.88 58.00
N VAL A 1011 -8.91 42.04 56.72
CA VAL A 1011 -10.20 42.64 56.31
C VAL A 1011 -11.37 41.78 56.81
N GLN A 1012 -11.30 40.45 56.65
CA GLN A 1012 -12.34 39.54 57.14
C GLN A 1012 -12.47 39.60 58.66
N GLN A 1013 -11.34 39.65 59.38
CA GLN A 1013 -11.30 39.84 60.83
C GLN A 1013 -12.00 41.14 61.24
N ALA A 1014 -11.77 42.25 60.52
CA ALA A 1014 -12.43 43.53 60.80
C ALA A 1014 -13.96 43.44 60.62
N PHE A 1015 -14.44 42.80 59.56
CA PHE A 1015 -15.87 42.56 59.37
C PHE A 1015 -16.47 41.66 60.46
N GLN A 1016 -15.76 40.61 60.89
CA GLN A 1016 -16.22 39.76 61.99
C GLN A 1016 -16.34 40.54 63.31
N LEU A 1017 -15.37 41.39 63.64
CA LEU A 1017 -15.44 42.22 64.85
C LEU A 1017 -16.52 43.30 64.77
N TYR A 1018 -16.80 43.82 63.56
CA TYR A 1018 -17.92 44.73 63.32
C TYR A 1018 -19.25 44.03 63.62
N ASP A 1019 -19.40 42.77 63.19
CA ASP A 1019 -20.60 41.98 63.45
C ASP A 1019 -20.73 41.61 64.94
N VAL A 1020 -19.62 41.30 65.62
CA VAL A 1020 -19.60 40.92 67.05
C VAL A 1020 -19.94 42.08 67.97
N ARG A 1021 -19.49 43.31 67.69
CA ARG A 1021 -19.83 44.49 68.51
C ARG A 1021 -21.27 44.96 68.33
N ASN A 1022 -21.92 44.54 67.23
CA ASN A 1022 -23.24 45.01 66.85
C ASN A 1022 -24.34 44.24 67.59
N VAL A 1023 -25.16 44.95 68.36
CA VAL A 1023 -26.32 44.39 69.05
C VAL A 1023 -27.48 44.13 68.07
N VAL A 1024 -27.53 44.86 66.95
CA VAL A 1024 -28.48 44.62 65.85
C VAL A 1024 -28.15 43.29 65.20
N ARG A 1025 -29.11 42.37 65.21
CA ARG A 1025 -28.92 41.05 64.59
C ARG A 1025 -29.05 41.19 63.09
N ASN A 1026 -28.13 40.55 62.36
CA ASN A 1026 -28.10 40.62 60.89
C ASN A 1026 -28.12 42.08 60.36
N GLY A 1027 -27.44 42.99 61.05
CA GLY A 1027 -27.41 44.43 60.70
C GLY A 1027 -26.73 44.76 59.36
N ARG A 1028 -26.03 43.78 58.76
CA ARG A 1028 -25.41 43.84 57.41
C ARG A 1028 -26.12 42.97 56.38
N PHE A 1029 -27.26 42.38 56.73
CA PHE A 1029 -28.11 41.61 55.81
C PHE A 1029 -27.39 40.42 55.14
N LEU A 1030 -26.38 39.84 55.81
CA LEU A 1030 -25.65 38.65 55.33
C LEU A 1030 -26.60 37.45 55.15
N ASN A 1031 -27.63 37.35 56.00
CA ASN A 1031 -28.64 36.30 55.96
C ASN A 1031 -29.97 36.80 55.34
N GLY A 1032 -29.89 37.75 54.40
CA GLY A 1032 -31.05 38.40 53.81
C GLY A 1032 -31.86 39.17 54.85
N ILE A 1033 -33.17 38.93 54.90
CA ILE A 1033 -34.12 39.55 55.85
C ILE A 1033 -34.28 38.78 57.17
N SER A 1034 -33.47 37.75 57.41
CA SER A 1034 -33.51 36.99 58.68
C SER A 1034 -33.26 37.90 59.88
N ASP A 1035 -33.90 37.62 61.03
CA ASP A 1035 -33.92 38.47 62.24
C ASP A 1035 -34.63 39.83 62.11
N TRP A 1036 -35.18 40.16 60.94
CA TRP A 1036 -35.99 41.36 60.72
C TRP A 1036 -37.46 40.99 60.45
N ILE A 1037 -38.39 41.76 61.02
CA ILE A 1037 -39.82 41.70 60.70
C ILE A 1037 -40.03 42.67 59.55
N VAL A 1038 -40.39 42.16 58.37
CA VAL A 1038 -40.48 42.96 57.14
C VAL A 1038 -41.84 42.82 56.45
N THR A 1039 -42.26 43.84 55.70
CA THR A 1039 -43.37 43.73 54.74
C THR A 1039 -42.92 43.08 53.42
N SER A 1040 -43.87 42.73 52.53
CA SER A 1040 -43.60 41.94 51.31
C SER A 1040 -42.67 42.60 50.29
N ASP A 1041 -42.57 43.93 50.32
CA ASP A 1041 -41.91 44.73 49.29
C ASP A 1041 -40.44 45.03 49.61
N VAL A 1042 -39.94 44.45 50.71
CA VAL A 1042 -38.55 44.57 51.17
C VAL A 1042 -37.72 43.43 50.60
N ARG A 1043 -36.59 43.77 49.99
CA ARG A 1043 -35.64 42.78 49.47
C ARG A 1043 -34.21 43.12 49.86
N VAL A 1044 -33.34 42.11 49.81
CA VAL A 1044 -31.89 42.29 49.92
C VAL A 1044 -31.28 41.97 48.56
N GLN A 1045 -30.40 42.85 48.08
CA GLN A 1045 -29.68 42.67 46.82
C GLN A 1045 -28.18 42.89 47.05
N GLU A 1046 -27.34 42.25 46.25
CA GLU A 1046 -25.89 42.45 46.32
C GLU A 1046 -25.48 43.69 45.50
N GLU A 1047 -24.76 44.64 46.10
CA GLU A 1047 -24.18 45.82 45.46
C GLU A 1047 -22.74 45.99 45.96
N ASN A 1048 -21.75 46.06 45.05
CA ASN A 1048 -20.32 46.22 45.36
C ASN A 1048 -19.75 45.22 46.40
N GLY A 1049 -20.23 43.97 46.39
CA GLY A 1049 -19.81 42.93 47.34
C GLY A 1049 -20.36 43.13 48.76
N ASN A 1050 -21.45 43.89 48.90
CA ASN A 1050 -22.22 44.07 50.13
C ASN A 1050 -23.69 43.68 49.90
N ASN A 1051 -24.36 43.19 50.93
CA ASN A 1051 -25.80 42.96 50.90
C ASN A 1051 -26.53 44.22 51.36
N VAL A 1052 -27.39 44.75 50.49
CA VAL A 1052 -28.09 46.01 50.71
C VAL A 1052 -29.58 45.74 50.85
N LEU A 1053 -30.15 46.18 51.96
CA LEU A 1053 -31.59 46.18 52.19
C LEU A 1053 -32.23 47.29 51.34
N VAL A 1054 -33.27 46.95 50.57
CA VAL A 1054 -33.95 47.87 49.65
C VAL A 1054 -35.43 47.94 49.99
N LEU A 1055 -35.88 49.14 50.35
CA LEU A 1055 -37.28 49.51 50.49
C LEU A 1055 -37.67 50.31 49.26
N SER A 1056 -38.53 49.75 48.41
CA SER A 1056 -38.91 50.36 47.13
C SER A 1056 -40.24 51.12 47.15
N ASN A 1057 -40.98 51.07 48.26
CA ASN A 1057 -42.26 51.74 48.46
C ASN A 1057 -42.36 52.27 49.91
N TRP A 1058 -43.18 53.30 50.10
CA TRP A 1058 -43.30 54.02 51.38
C TRP A 1058 -44.07 53.25 52.45
N ASP A 1059 -44.90 52.28 52.04
CA ASP A 1059 -45.59 51.35 52.94
C ASP A 1059 -44.71 50.16 53.35
N ALA A 1060 -43.46 50.14 52.90
CA ALA A 1060 -42.48 49.14 53.35
C ALA A 1060 -41.97 49.46 54.76
N GLN A 1061 -42.05 48.49 55.66
CA GLN A 1061 -41.57 48.60 57.04
C GLN A 1061 -40.65 47.44 57.37
N VAL A 1062 -39.56 47.75 58.06
CA VAL A 1062 -38.58 46.78 58.54
C VAL A 1062 -38.32 47.05 60.02
N LEU A 1063 -38.61 46.07 60.87
CA LEU A 1063 -38.61 46.22 62.32
C LEU A 1063 -37.73 45.15 62.97
N GLN A 1064 -36.95 45.53 63.98
CA GLN A 1064 -36.26 44.57 64.84
C GLN A 1064 -36.38 44.98 66.31
N CYS A 1065 -36.88 44.07 67.14
CA CYS A 1065 -36.93 44.25 68.59
C CYS A 1065 -35.61 43.78 69.23
N LEU A 1066 -35.02 44.63 70.07
CA LEU A 1066 -33.73 44.41 70.72
C LEU A 1066 -33.88 44.51 72.23
N LYS A 1067 -32.97 43.85 72.94
CA LYS A 1067 -32.84 43.96 74.40
C LYS A 1067 -31.54 44.68 74.74
N LEU A 1068 -31.64 45.84 75.40
CA LEU A 1068 -30.52 46.68 75.83
C LEU A 1068 -30.44 46.75 77.36
N TYR A 1069 -29.29 47.16 77.87
CA TYR A 1069 -29.15 47.59 79.26
C TYR A 1069 -29.69 49.02 79.45
N GLN A 1070 -30.60 49.19 80.40
CA GLN A 1070 -31.15 50.47 80.83
C GLN A 1070 -30.03 51.41 81.33
N ASP A 1071 -30.21 52.72 81.15
CA ASP A 1071 -29.29 53.80 81.61
C ASP A 1071 -27.86 53.74 81.02
N ARG A 1072 -27.65 53.00 79.93
CA ARG A 1072 -26.36 52.89 79.23
C ARG A 1072 -26.44 53.63 77.89
N GLY A 1073 -25.39 54.36 77.54
CA GLY A 1073 -25.31 55.03 76.22
C GLY A 1073 -24.99 54.05 75.10
N TYR A 1074 -25.77 54.11 74.02
CA TYR A 1074 -25.53 53.37 72.78
C TYR A 1074 -25.34 54.35 71.61
N ILE A 1075 -24.57 53.93 70.61
CA ILE A 1075 -24.46 54.63 69.33
C ILE A 1075 -25.24 53.82 68.31
N LEU A 1076 -26.32 54.39 67.78
CA LEU A 1076 -26.98 53.89 66.58
C LEU A 1076 -26.28 54.51 65.38
N ARG A 1077 -25.58 53.70 64.59
CA ARG A 1077 -24.91 54.14 63.36
C ARG A 1077 -25.48 53.41 62.16
N VAL A 1078 -25.87 54.18 61.14
CA VAL A 1078 -26.52 53.65 59.94
C VAL A 1078 -25.80 54.16 58.70
N THR A 1079 -25.46 53.24 57.80
CA THR A 1079 -24.92 53.52 56.46
C THR A 1079 -26.01 53.26 55.43
N ALA A 1080 -26.54 54.32 54.81
CA ALA A 1080 -27.69 54.24 53.91
C ALA A 1080 -27.63 55.29 52.78
N ARG A 1081 -28.45 55.08 51.75
CA ARG A 1081 -28.61 55.93 50.56
C ARG A 1081 -30.09 56.11 50.25
N LYS A 1082 -30.51 57.35 50.02
CA LYS A 1082 -31.86 57.68 49.54
C LYS A 1082 -31.84 57.96 48.03
N ILE A 1083 -32.73 57.29 47.29
CA ILE A 1083 -32.92 57.48 45.84
C ILE A 1083 -34.34 57.98 45.60
N GLY A 1084 -34.49 59.09 44.90
CA GLY A 1084 -35.79 59.70 44.58
C GLY A 1084 -36.17 60.86 45.50
N LEU A 1085 -37.45 61.23 45.50
CA LEU A 1085 -38.00 62.24 46.41
C LEU A 1085 -38.10 61.66 47.84
N GLY A 1086 -38.62 62.43 48.80
CA GLY A 1086 -38.81 61.95 50.18
C GLY A 1086 -37.53 61.74 50.99
N GLU A 1087 -37.70 61.10 52.14
CA GLU A 1087 -36.67 60.81 53.14
C GLU A 1087 -36.74 59.34 53.54
N GLY A 1088 -35.58 58.69 53.67
CA GLY A 1088 -35.46 57.43 54.39
C GLY A 1088 -35.27 57.72 55.87
N TYR A 1089 -35.80 56.88 56.76
CA TYR A 1089 -35.64 57.05 58.19
C TYR A 1089 -35.34 55.74 58.90
N ILE A 1090 -34.56 55.85 59.98
CA ILE A 1090 -34.34 54.79 60.95
C ILE A 1090 -34.68 55.36 62.31
N THR A 1091 -35.67 54.76 62.96
CA THR A 1091 -36.22 55.20 64.22
C THR A 1091 -35.91 54.15 65.28
N ILE A 1092 -35.41 54.57 66.44
CA ILE A 1092 -35.22 53.70 67.60
C ILE A 1092 -36.13 54.19 68.73
N THR A 1093 -36.96 53.29 69.27
CA THR A 1093 -37.98 53.63 70.26
C THR A 1093 -38.01 52.62 71.40
N ASP A 1094 -38.09 53.10 72.63
CA ASP A 1094 -38.23 52.29 73.84
C ASP A 1094 -39.71 52.04 74.23
N GLU A 1095 -39.97 51.21 75.26
CA GLU A 1095 -41.34 50.91 75.70
C GLU A 1095 -42.07 52.10 76.37
N GLU A 1096 -41.34 53.14 76.80
CA GLU A 1096 -41.91 54.38 77.36
C GLU A 1096 -42.25 55.43 76.28
N GLY A 1097 -41.86 55.18 75.03
CA GLY A 1097 -42.15 56.02 73.87
C GLY A 1097 -41.05 57.04 73.56
N HIS A 1098 -39.90 56.99 74.25
CA HIS A 1098 -38.74 57.80 73.88
C HIS A 1098 -38.21 57.32 72.54
N THR A 1099 -38.16 58.26 71.59
CA THR A 1099 -37.91 57.98 70.19
C THR A 1099 -36.86 58.93 69.65
N ASP A 1100 -35.80 58.36 69.07
CA ASP A 1100 -34.79 59.08 68.31
C ASP A 1100 -34.77 58.58 66.86
N GLN A 1101 -34.45 59.46 65.91
CA GLN A 1101 -34.57 59.15 64.48
C GLN A 1101 -33.40 59.72 63.66
N LEU A 1102 -32.85 58.88 62.79
CA LEU A 1102 -31.96 59.28 61.70
C LEU A 1102 -32.79 59.42 60.42
N THR A 1103 -32.73 60.59 59.76
CA THR A 1103 -33.32 60.80 58.43
C THR A 1103 -32.25 60.88 57.35
N PHE A 1104 -32.58 60.51 56.11
CA PHE A 1104 -31.68 60.50 54.95
C PHE A 1104 -32.40 61.11 53.74
N GLY A 1105 -31.98 62.31 53.32
CA GLY A 1105 -32.49 62.98 52.12
C GLY A 1105 -31.66 62.71 50.86
N SER A 1106 -32.26 62.92 49.68
CA SER A 1106 -31.60 62.69 48.37
C SER A 1106 -30.62 63.80 47.92
N CYS A 1107 -30.65 64.97 48.56
CA CYS A 1107 -29.78 66.12 48.26
C CYS A 1107 -28.70 66.37 49.32
N GLU A 1108 -28.46 65.42 50.23
CA GLU A 1108 -27.43 65.58 51.25
C GLU A 1108 -26.04 65.50 50.60
N SER A 1109 -25.32 66.63 50.65
CA SER A 1109 -23.94 66.70 50.15
C SER A 1109 -23.03 65.84 51.01
N ILE A 1110 -22.30 64.92 50.39
CA ILE A 1110 -21.19 64.18 51.02
C ILE A 1110 -20.17 65.22 51.50
N ASP A 1111 -20.18 65.53 52.80
CA ASP A 1111 -19.29 66.54 53.36
C ASP A 1111 -17.83 66.06 53.29
N SER A 1112 -16.91 67.01 53.12
CA SER A 1112 -15.48 66.76 52.89
C SER A 1112 -14.73 66.12 54.07
N SER A 1113 -15.40 65.93 55.21
CA SER A 1113 -14.93 65.15 56.37
C SER A 1113 -15.18 63.64 56.25
N ASN A 1114 -16.05 63.19 55.32
CA ASN A 1114 -16.26 61.78 54.95
C ASN A 1114 -15.24 61.33 53.89
N SER A 1115 -13.96 61.63 54.10
CA SER A 1115 -12.91 61.36 53.12
C SER A 1115 -12.66 59.85 52.98
N LEU A 1116 -13.28 59.24 51.96
CA LEU A 1116 -12.89 58.08 51.13
C LEU A 1116 -14.04 57.14 50.71
N VAL A 1117 -15.33 57.49 50.86
CA VAL A 1117 -16.40 56.55 50.50
C VAL A 1117 -16.83 56.72 49.04
N SER A 1118 -16.27 55.88 48.15
CA SER A 1118 -16.66 55.73 46.74
C SER A 1118 -17.98 54.97 46.53
N THR A 1119 -18.69 54.57 47.60
CA THR A 1119 -19.87 53.69 47.49
C THR A 1119 -21.19 54.44 47.25
N GLY A 1120 -21.22 55.77 47.44
CA GLY A 1120 -22.44 56.57 47.30
C GLY A 1120 -23.43 56.44 48.48
N TYR A 1121 -23.00 55.85 49.60
CA TYR A 1121 -23.76 55.74 50.85
C TYR A 1121 -23.25 56.74 51.89
N ILE A 1122 -24.16 57.24 52.74
CA ILE A 1122 -23.89 58.19 53.82
C ILE A 1122 -23.97 57.43 55.14
N THR A 1123 -23.03 57.69 56.05
CA THR A 1123 -23.10 57.18 57.43
C THR A 1123 -23.55 58.29 58.37
N LYS A 1124 -24.62 58.05 59.13
CA LYS A 1124 -25.08 58.92 60.20
C LYS A 1124 -25.10 58.17 61.52
N GLU A 1125 -24.90 58.89 62.61
CA GLU A 1125 -24.95 58.34 63.96
C GLU A 1125 -25.76 59.24 64.89
N LEU A 1126 -26.40 58.61 65.87
CA LEU A 1126 -27.00 59.28 67.02
C LEU A 1126 -26.68 58.50 68.30
N GLU A 1127 -26.63 59.22 69.41
CA GLU A 1127 -26.50 58.64 70.74
C GLU A 1127 -27.90 58.37 71.29
N PHE A 1128 -28.12 57.18 71.83
CA PHE A 1128 -29.40 56.74 72.36
C PHE A 1128 -29.24 56.16 73.76
N PHE A 1129 -30.08 56.61 74.69
CA PHE A 1129 -30.08 56.19 76.09
C PHE A 1129 -31.45 55.58 76.41
N PRO A 1130 -31.58 54.24 76.45
CA PRO A 1130 -32.86 53.59 76.68
C PRO A 1130 -33.29 53.71 78.14
N ASP A 1131 -34.52 54.18 78.36
CA ASP A 1131 -35.15 54.16 79.69
C ASP A 1131 -35.74 52.79 80.04
N THR A 1132 -35.81 51.86 79.08
CA THR A 1132 -36.28 50.48 79.30
C THR A 1132 -35.40 49.44 78.61
N GLU A 1133 -35.46 48.18 79.09
CA GLU A 1133 -34.64 47.10 78.51
C GLU A 1133 -35.04 46.69 77.09
N LYS A 1134 -36.25 47.02 76.63
CA LYS A 1134 -36.74 46.61 75.30
C LYS A 1134 -36.91 47.82 74.40
N VAL A 1135 -36.28 47.73 73.24
CA VAL A 1135 -36.33 48.77 72.22
C VAL A 1135 -36.68 48.14 70.88
N HIS A 1136 -37.22 48.91 69.95
CA HIS A 1136 -37.35 48.49 68.57
C HIS A 1136 -36.70 49.49 67.65
N ILE A 1137 -36.06 48.97 66.60
CA ILE A 1137 -35.56 49.75 65.47
C ILE A 1137 -36.54 49.55 64.33
N GLU A 1138 -37.07 50.64 63.80
CA GLU A 1138 -37.89 50.68 62.59
C GLU A 1138 -37.10 51.37 61.47
N ILE A 1139 -37.05 50.76 60.29
CA ILE A 1139 -36.52 51.34 59.07
C ILE A 1139 -37.70 51.53 58.13
N GLY A 1140 -37.87 52.76 57.64
CA GLY A 1140 -38.94 53.13 56.74
C GLY A 1140 -38.52 54.23 55.78
N GLU A 1141 -39.43 54.60 54.89
CA GLU A 1141 -39.19 55.63 53.89
C GLU A 1141 -40.50 56.37 53.56
N THR A 1142 -40.43 57.63 53.14
CA THR A 1142 -41.65 58.45 52.92
C THR A 1142 -42.15 58.49 51.48
N GLU A 1143 -41.27 58.30 50.50
CA GLU A 1143 -41.56 58.20 49.06
C GLU A 1143 -40.26 57.86 48.31
N GLY A 1144 -40.26 56.96 47.33
CA GLY A 1144 -39.09 56.66 46.50
C GLY A 1144 -38.42 55.35 46.90
N THR A 1145 -37.08 55.28 46.93
CA THR A 1145 -36.36 54.05 47.31
C THR A 1145 -35.31 54.34 48.36
N PHE A 1146 -35.32 53.60 49.44
CA PHE A 1146 -34.33 53.70 50.51
C PHE A 1146 -33.49 52.43 50.58
N GLN A 1147 -32.17 52.60 50.58
CA GLN A 1147 -31.21 51.51 50.56
C GLN A 1147 -30.29 51.58 51.77
N VAL A 1148 -30.19 50.49 52.53
CA VAL A 1148 -29.42 50.44 53.77
C VAL A 1148 -28.34 49.37 53.65
N GLU A 1149 -27.07 49.77 53.75
CA GLU A 1149 -25.90 48.89 53.70
C GLU A 1149 -25.59 48.27 55.07
N SER A 1150 -25.78 49.05 56.14
CA SER A 1150 -25.58 48.57 57.50
C SER A 1150 -26.38 49.37 58.51
N VAL A 1151 -26.92 48.67 59.51
CA VAL A 1151 -27.43 49.23 60.77
C VAL A 1151 -26.62 48.62 61.91
N GLU A 1152 -25.94 49.46 62.69
CA GLU A 1152 -25.23 49.03 63.88
C GLU A 1152 -25.68 49.77 65.13
N LEU A 1153 -25.77 49.04 66.25
CA LEU A 1153 -26.05 49.59 67.57
C LEU A 1153 -25.07 48.97 68.55
N PHE A 1154 -24.29 49.78 69.25
CA PHE A 1154 -23.26 49.29 70.17
C PHE A 1154 -23.05 50.25 71.35
N LEU A 1155 -22.51 49.76 72.46
CA LEU A 1155 -22.28 50.55 73.68
C LEU A 1155 -21.20 51.63 73.47
N MET A 1156 -21.40 52.81 74.06
CA MET A 1156 -20.43 53.93 74.03
C MET A 1156 -19.17 53.67 74.86
N GLU A 1157 -19.23 52.77 75.84
CA GLU A 1157 -18.09 52.39 76.68
C GLU A 1157 -17.41 51.13 76.11
N ASP A 1158 -16.08 51.17 75.97
CA ASP A 1158 -15.28 49.95 75.79
C ASP A 1158 -15.46 49.07 77.03
N LEU A 1159 -16.22 47.97 76.89
CA LEU A 1159 -16.15 46.89 77.86
C LEU A 1159 -14.76 46.28 77.75
N CYS A 1160 -13.88 46.66 78.70
CA CYS A 1160 -12.51 46.18 78.84
C CYS A 1160 -12.41 44.65 78.87
#